data_AF-A0A267H5C7-F1
#
_entry.id   AF-A0A267H5C7-F1
#
_cell.length_a   1.000
_cell.length_b   1.000
_cell.length_c   1.000
_cell.angle_alpha   90.00
_cell.angle_beta   90.00
_cell.angle_gamma   90.00
#
_symmetry.space_group_name_H-M   'P 1'
#
loop_
_entity.id
_entity.type
_entity.pdbx_description
1 polymer ?
#
loop_
_entity_poly.entity_id
_entity_poly.type
_entity_poly.pdbx_seq_one_letter_code
_entity_poly.pdbx_strand_id
1 'polypeptide(L)'
;TKMLSQLRHSCFKFKASFQGLTRPPLRWARPSSSALLQLPGHQTPSLQLQRQLHDKLVHNRSLRYRLVIFDKDGTLVCFHSMWAPWARGLANRLVKASGLDVAAKVYGILGVCEQTQRAGPGLLAEGTKAQMRVALAQMLAHEGMDKAKATAIVEACVPEPATDAEHVKELHDLSQLFEVLRQHGVKIAVCTSDQRESTIESLRRLGVSHLVDKVVCADDPTSLPKPDPHNALMICDALSVHPKDTVMVGDTATDMQFAKQAGLGLGVGVLSGIGRKADLEAAGASTVVNTVGDVLPNFFPDQPISLTESARLIAERDWRLIICDKDGSLADVRTRWSEWALRVGNRLAEATSESVAENFYDLIGFDPDTGRILGGPLAESPLSDLRDMLESLLLLKWRVDDKQLRGILDQVWDDGSSVSNRAADSLAADGIPEALADLRSLGCRVAVVTSDSRASLNQFLTDFSLASLVDYSLTPAEHQPWSGACKSQPLLAACRLAGVSPADAVVVGDTRADLSGGRRARLGATVGVLSGMSGPEALMPHADLLVPNLPGLTGLLKRRPAAELGRRSYSTSAASAEYDYVIVGAGSAGCVLANRLTEDSNVRVLLIEAGPTDRRNLFIHMPAALMYNLCHDKYNWYYHTLPQKHMDSRVMYWPRGRVLGGSSSLNAMVYVRGHAFDYDRWAKEGAAGWSYADCLPYFRKAQHHDDLPADDYVGGDGPLHVSRGRTAHPLHSAWLAAGQEAGYPLSDNLYGYQQEGVGWLDMTVHNGRRWSTATAYLWPAAKRPNLTVVTDKLVTSLMFDGLRATGLQMQGRRGGGGDSQTVRANREVILSGGAINSPQLLMLSGIGDADQLRNLGIPLVHHLPGVGANLQDHLELYVQQRCTQPITLYSAQWKFPWNMVGIGLRWLTTQTGWGATSHLETGGFIRTEAGVPHPDVQFHFLPSVVTDHGRKSGNCHAFQVHVGPMRPESRGTLRLASADPRQAPLLDPNYMATERDRWEMRQCIRLAREIFAQPAFDQYRGSELQPGSEARTDAQLDAFVRAASDSAYHPSCTCRMGPAADPTSVLDENLRVRGLDGLRVVDASAMPSIVSGNLNGPTIMLAEKAADIIRGRQPLPPATEVPVWQPAQPERQRDGEPVRRLEQV
;
A
#
# COMPACT_ATOMS: atom_id res chain seq x y z
N THR A 1 44.33 17.61 15.03
CA THR A 1 45.11 17.99 16.23
C THR A 1 45.89 19.31 16.11
N LYS A 2 45.51 20.25 15.22
CA LYS A 2 46.04 21.65 15.22
C LYS A 2 44.97 22.73 15.02
N MET A 3 43.72 22.37 15.33
CA MET A 3 42.56 23.27 15.46
C MET A 3 41.87 23.07 16.83
N LEU A 4 42.64 22.54 17.80
CA LEU A 4 42.30 22.42 19.22
C LEU A 4 43.08 23.47 20.07
N SER A 5 43.76 24.43 19.42
CA SER A 5 44.61 25.43 20.07
C SER A 5 44.03 26.86 20.11
N GLN A 6 42.80 27.08 19.63
CA GLN A 6 42.17 28.43 19.64
C GLN A 6 40.94 28.58 20.56
N LEU A 7 40.62 27.59 21.41
CA LEU A 7 39.57 27.72 22.44
C LEU A 7 40.11 27.55 23.87
N ARG A 8 41.38 27.90 24.12
CA ARG A 8 42.05 27.66 25.40
C ARG A 8 42.61 28.88 26.12
N HIS A 9 42.09 30.09 25.89
CA HIS A 9 42.47 31.29 26.66
C HIS A 9 41.29 32.24 26.96
N SER A 10 40.21 31.68 27.52
CA SER A 10 39.24 32.44 28.32
C SER A 10 38.95 31.67 29.62
N CYS A 11 39.97 31.58 30.49
CA CYS A 11 39.80 31.20 31.89
C CYS A 11 40.08 32.43 32.77
N PHE A 12 39.39 32.46 33.93
CA PHE A 12 39.60 33.32 35.11
C PHE A 12 38.90 34.69 35.19
N LYS A 13 37.62 34.63 35.58
CA LYS A 13 36.90 35.37 36.64
C LYS A 13 35.56 34.62 36.78
N PHE A 14 35.10 34.02 37.87
CA PHE A 14 35.28 34.26 39.29
C PHE A 14 34.98 32.96 40.07
N LYS A 15 35.63 32.86 41.23
CA LYS A 15 35.52 31.84 42.29
C LYS A 15 34.25 32.05 43.14
N ALA A 16 33.98 31.06 44.02
CA ALA A 16 33.14 31.05 45.24
C ALA A 16 31.71 30.51 45.03
N SER A 17 31.14 29.55 45.76
CA SER A 17 31.51 28.68 46.91
C SER A 17 30.42 27.59 46.96
N PHE A 18 30.66 26.29 47.17
CA PHE A 18 30.83 25.56 48.43
C PHE A 18 30.97 24.08 47.98
N GLN A 19 32.07 23.36 48.25
CA GLN A 19 32.22 22.41 49.38
C GLN A 19 30.95 21.55 49.60
N GLY A 20 30.96 20.22 49.58
CA GLY A 20 32.02 19.21 49.53
C GLY A 20 31.48 17.92 50.17
N LEU A 21 32.01 16.76 49.72
CA LEU A 21 32.05 15.45 50.43
C LEU A 21 30.67 14.76 50.62
N THR A 22 30.44 13.45 50.50
CA THR A 22 31.24 12.23 50.30
C THR A 22 30.25 11.09 50.08
N ARG A 23 30.47 10.28 49.03
CA ARG A 23 30.28 8.82 48.81
C ARG A 23 29.06 8.01 49.39
N PRO A 24 28.75 6.84 48.77
CA PRO A 24 27.41 6.21 48.62
C PRO A 24 27.27 4.99 49.57
N PRO A 25 26.51 3.91 49.30
CA PRO A 25 25.30 3.64 48.47
C PRO A 25 24.15 3.06 49.33
N LEU A 26 22.95 2.81 48.79
CA LEU A 26 22.20 1.55 48.99
C LEU A 26 20.77 1.56 48.41
N ARG A 27 20.48 0.35 47.92
CA ARG A 27 19.28 -0.28 47.41
C ARG A 27 18.02 -0.19 48.31
N TRP A 28 16.87 -0.29 47.62
CA TRP A 28 15.62 -1.00 47.96
C TRP A 28 14.35 -0.22 48.39
N ALA A 29 13.28 -0.61 47.69
CA ALA A 29 11.92 -0.90 48.16
C ALA A 29 10.99 0.24 48.64
N ARG A 30 9.83 0.33 47.97
CA ARG A 30 8.53 0.74 48.54
C ARG A 30 8.12 -0.32 49.59
N PRO A 31 7.36 -0.01 50.68
CA PRO A 31 5.99 0.52 50.58
C PRO A 31 5.40 1.32 51.78
N SER A 32 4.14 1.73 51.57
CA SER A 32 3.00 1.89 52.50
C SER A 32 2.91 3.06 53.52
N SER A 33 1.96 3.97 53.23
CA SER A 33 0.81 4.49 54.05
C SER A 33 0.94 4.54 55.59
N SER A 34 0.46 5.52 56.36
CA SER A 34 -0.53 6.61 56.20
C SER A 34 -0.68 7.35 57.54
N ALA A 35 -0.95 8.67 57.53
CA ALA A 35 -1.90 9.40 58.42
C ALA A 35 -1.66 10.93 58.32
N LEU A 36 -2.58 11.69 57.69
CA LEU A 36 -3.59 12.60 58.29
C LEU A 36 -3.03 13.99 58.70
N LEU A 37 -3.66 15.16 58.49
CA LEU A 37 -4.77 15.69 57.70
C LEU A 37 -4.82 17.21 58.06
N GLN A 38 -4.95 18.15 57.10
CA GLN A 38 -5.79 19.38 57.18
C GLN A 38 -5.70 20.25 55.91
N LEU A 39 -6.88 20.68 55.43
CA LEU A 39 -7.29 21.26 54.12
C LEU A 39 -7.23 22.82 54.09
N PRO A 40 -7.56 23.59 53.01
CA PRO A 40 -8.20 23.23 51.72
C PRO A 40 -7.59 23.86 50.43
N GLY A 41 -7.68 23.16 49.30
CA GLY A 41 -7.41 23.70 47.96
C GLY A 41 -7.59 22.65 46.84
N HIS A 42 -8.58 22.88 45.96
CA HIS A 42 -8.90 22.21 44.69
C HIS A 42 -8.37 20.77 44.45
N GLN A 43 -9.27 19.80 44.64
CA GLN A 43 -9.00 18.36 44.62
C GLN A 43 -9.05 17.72 43.22
N THR A 44 -7.98 17.00 42.87
CA THR A 44 -7.96 15.87 41.93
C THR A 44 -8.92 14.74 42.38
N PRO A 45 -9.62 14.03 41.46
CA PRO A 45 -10.58 13.01 41.86
C PRO A 45 -9.90 11.83 42.57
N SER A 46 -10.55 11.33 43.63
CA SER A 46 -10.01 10.31 44.53
C SER A 46 -9.88 8.92 43.86
N LEU A 47 -8.92 8.13 44.33
CA LEU A 47 -8.70 6.73 43.94
C LEU A 47 -9.93 5.84 44.13
N GLN A 48 -10.88 6.23 44.98
CA GLN A 48 -12.14 5.53 45.20
C GLN A 48 -13.18 5.89 44.13
N LEU A 49 -13.16 7.12 43.61
CA LEU A 49 -13.90 7.49 42.40
C LEU A 49 -13.25 6.88 41.16
N GLN A 50 -11.91 6.75 41.11
CA GLN A 50 -11.24 6.01 40.05
C GLN A 50 -11.51 4.51 40.11
N ARG A 51 -11.59 3.89 41.30
CA ARG A 51 -12.03 2.49 41.46
C ARG A 51 -13.51 2.32 41.19
N GLN A 52 -14.39 3.22 41.62
CA GLN A 52 -15.81 3.18 41.26
C GLN A 52 -16.06 3.48 39.79
N LEU A 53 -15.23 4.31 39.13
CA LEU A 53 -15.26 4.51 37.69
C LEU A 53 -14.66 3.32 36.96
N HIS A 54 -13.61 2.68 37.48
CA HIS A 54 -13.04 1.45 36.93
C HIS A 54 -14.02 0.28 37.05
N ASP A 55 -14.60 0.07 38.23
CA ASP A 55 -15.60 -0.97 38.49
C ASP A 55 -16.92 -0.68 37.75
N LYS A 56 -17.36 0.59 37.60
CA LYS A 56 -18.50 0.93 36.73
C LYS A 56 -18.22 0.83 35.23
N LEU A 57 -16.96 0.99 34.79
CA LEU A 57 -16.56 0.79 33.39
C LEU A 57 -16.35 -0.70 33.07
N VAL A 58 -16.01 -1.53 34.05
CA VAL A 58 -15.84 -2.99 33.90
C VAL A 58 -17.16 -3.75 34.12
N HIS A 59 -18.07 -3.30 34.99
CA HIS A 59 -19.33 -4.00 35.32
C HIS A 59 -20.56 -3.60 34.47
N ASN A 60 -20.39 -2.88 33.36
CA ASN A 60 -21.51 -2.58 32.46
C ASN A 60 -21.44 -3.32 31.12
N ARG A 61 -20.99 -4.59 31.15
CA ARG A 61 -21.22 -5.59 30.10
C ARG A 61 -21.58 -6.91 30.78
N SER A 62 -22.86 -7.26 30.84
CA SER A 62 -23.32 -8.49 31.48
C SER A 62 -22.92 -9.72 30.65
N LEU A 63 -22.04 -10.57 31.17
CA LEU A 63 -21.86 -11.93 30.64
C LEU A 63 -23.17 -12.71 30.81
N ARG A 64 -23.69 -13.25 29.71
CA ARG A 64 -25.01 -13.94 29.70
C ARG A 64 -24.94 -15.37 30.24
N TYR A 65 -23.80 -16.05 30.12
CA TYR A 65 -23.60 -17.43 30.56
C TYR A 65 -22.23 -17.60 31.27
N ARG A 66 -22.13 -18.52 32.23
CA ARG A 66 -20.98 -18.68 33.16
C ARG A 66 -20.41 -20.10 33.22
N LEU A 67 -21.05 -21.06 32.55
CA LEU A 67 -20.58 -22.45 32.44
C LEU A 67 -20.89 -22.97 31.03
N VAL A 68 -19.96 -23.76 30.48
CA VAL A 68 -20.18 -24.59 29.29
C VAL A 68 -19.96 -26.05 29.61
N ILE A 69 -20.82 -26.90 29.06
CA ILE A 69 -20.71 -28.36 29.06
C ILE A 69 -20.52 -28.81 27.60
N PHE A 70 -19.40 -29.44 27.29
CA PHE A 70 -19.11 -30.02 25.99
C PHE A 70 -19.36 -31.53 25.99
N ASP A 71 -19.95 -32.06 24.92
CA ASP A 71 -19.72 -33.48 24.58
C ASP A 71 -18.29 -33.68 24.05
N LYS A 72 -17.77 -34.91 24.14
CA LYS A 72 -16.41 -35.22 23.66
C LYS A 72 -16.38 -35.58 22.19
N ASP A 73 -16.99 -36.69 21.81
CA ASP A 73 -16.91 -37.23 20.46
C ASP A 73 -17.83 -36.46 19.51
N GLY A 74 -17.38 -36.17 18.29
CA GLY A 74 -18.14 -35.35 17.33
C GLY A 74 -18.17 -33.85 17.64
N THR A 75 -17.82 -33.48 18.87
CA THR A 75 -17.77 -32.09 19.35
C THR A 75 -16.34 -31.61 19.59
N LEU A 76 -15.57 -32.27 20.47
CA LEU A 76 -14.15 -31.94 20.71
C LEU A 76 -13.21 -32.79 19.84
N VAL A 77 -13.57 -34.05 19.59
CA VAL A 77 -12.74 -35.03 18.86
C VAL A 77 -13.47 -35.54 17.62
N CYS A 78 -12.76 -35.69 16.51
CA CYS A 78 -13.33 -36.14 15.25
C CYS A 78 -13.89 -37.56 15.38
N PHE A 79 -15.21 -37.67 15.26
CA PHE A 79 -15.93 -38.92 15.46
C PHE A 79 -15.47 -39.99 14.46
N HIS A 80 -15.32 -39.62 13.19
CA HIS A 80 -15.01 -40.57 12.11
C HIS A 80 -13.59 -41.14 12.22
N SER A 81 -12.61 -40.31 12.57
CA SER A 81 -11.21 -40.74 12.71
C SER A 81 -11.01 -41.76 13.82
N MET A 82 -11.74 -41.61 14.93
CA MET A 82 -11.64 -42.53 16.06
C MET A 82 -12.51 -43.78 15.86
N TRP A 83 -13.77 -43.58 15.50
CA TRP A 83 -14.78 -44.62 15.66
C TRP A 83 -15.04 -45.43 14.40
N ALA A 84 -14.76 -44.93 13.20
CA ALA A 84 -14.93 -45.72 11.98
C ALA A 84 -13.87 -46.85 11.82
N PRO A 85 -12.57 -46.62 12.06
CA PRO A 85 -11.58 -47.70 12.09
C PRO A 85 -11.86 -48.70 13.23
N TRP A 86 -12.29 -48.19 14.39
CA TRP A 86 -12.67 -49.01 15.54
C TRP A 86 -13.86 -49.93 15.22
N ALA A 87 -14.92 -49.38 14.59
CA ALA A 87 -16.10 -50.12 14.19
C ALA A 87 -15.78 -51.19 13.13
N ARG A 88 -14.90 -50.88 12.17
CA ARG A 88 -14.40 -51.86 11.20
C ARG A 88 -13.63 -52.99 11.87
N GLY A 89 -12.72 -52.63 12.77
CA GLY A 89 -11.97 -53.60 13.56
C GLY A 89 -12.90 -54.48 14.39
N LEU A 90 -13.95 -53.90 14.97
CA LEU A 90 -14.94 -54.62 15.76
C LEU A 90 -15.77 -55.57 14.90
N ALA A 91 -16.30 -55.10 13.76
CA ALA A 91 -17.04 -55.93 12.82
C ALA A 91 -16.18 -57.13 12.37
N ASN A 92 -14.92 -56.89 12.00
CA ASN A 92 -14.01 -57.97 11.60
C ASN A 92 -13.71 -58.96 12.74
N ARG A 93 -13.51 -58.47 13.97
CA ARG A 93 -13.31 -59.33 15.15
C ARG A 93 -14.56 -60.16 15.45
N LEU A 94 -15.75 -59.56 15.38
CA LEU A 94 -17.01 -60.25 15.64
C LEU A 94 -17.30 -61.28 14.56
N VAL A 95 -17.11 -60.98 13.27
CA VAL A 95 -17.23 -61.97 12.19
C VAL A 95 -16.28 -63.14 12.42
N LYS A 96 -15.00 -62.84 12.74
CA LYS A 96 -13.99 -63.88 12.98
C LYS A 96 -14.29 -64.73 14.22
N ALA A 97 -14.72 -64.12 15.32
CA ALA A 97 -14.95 -64.81 16.59
C ALA A 97 -16.30 -65.54 16.64
N SER A 98 -17.32 -65.00 15.96
CA SER A 98 -18.64 -65.62 15.88
C SER A 98 -18.74 -66.68 14.78
N GLY A 99 -17.96 -66.54 13.70
CA GLY A 99 -18.07 -67.34 12.48
C GLY A 99 -19.27 -66.99 11.62
N LEU A 100 -19.97 -65.89 11.92
CA LEU A 100 -21.19 -65.45 11.23
C LEU A 100 -20.90 -64.21 10.37
N ASP A 101 -21.56 -64.12 9.22
CA ASP A 101 -21.48 -62.95 8.34
C ASP A 101 -22.40 -61.83 8.83
N VAL A 102 -21.94 -61.12 9.87
CA VAL A 102 -22.72 -60.11 10.57
C VAL A 102 -22.17 -58.69 10.40
N ALA A 103 -21.17 -58.49 9.54
CA ALA A 103 -20.49 -57.21 9.39
C ALA A 103 -21.48 -56.07 9.09
N ALA A 104 -22.34 -56.22 8.08
CA ALA A 104 -23.36 -55.23 7.72
C ALA A 104 -24.33 -54.91 8.88
N LYS A 105 -24.69 -55.91 9.69
CA LYS A 105 -25.58 -55.74 10.86
C LYS A 105 -24.88 -55.02 12.00
N VAL A 106 -23.60 -55.33 12.24
CA VAL A 106 -22.75 -54.61 13.21
C VAL A 106 -22.66 -53.14 12.80
N TYR A 107 -22.35 -52.87 11.53
CA TYR A 107 -22.32 -51.51 11.00
C TYR A 107 -23.66 -50.78 11.15
N GLY A 108 -24.78 -51.46 10.86
CA GLY A 108 -26.12 -50.90 11.06
C GLY A 108 -26.43 -50.55 12.52
N ILE A 109 -26.08 -51.40 13.49
CA ILE A 109 -26.28 -51.15 14.92
C ILE A 109 -25.41 -49.99 15.41
N LEU A 110 -24.17 -49.94 14.95
CA LEU A 110 -23.23 -48.86 15.28
C LEU A 110 -23.57 -47.54 14.58
N GLY A 111 -24.39 -47.57 13.52
CA GLY A 111 -24.68 -46.39 12.71
C GLY A 111 -23.54 -46.02 11.76
N VAL A 112 -22.72 -46.98 11.33
CA VAL A 112 -21.59 -46.73 10.41
C VAL A 112 -21.94 -47.25 9.02
N CYS A 113 -21.72 -46.47 7.97
CA CYS A 113 -21.90 -46.92 6.61
C CYS A 113 -20.77 -47.87 6.20
N GLU A 114 -21.11 -49.11 5.83
CA GLU A 114 -20.12 -50.13 5.47
C GLU A 114 -19.26 -49.75 4.23
N GLN A 115 -19.86 -49.12 3.23
CA GLN A 115 -19.17 -48.79 1.98
C GLN A 115 -18.27 -47.57 2.11
N THR A 116 -18.82 -46.50 2.70
CA THR A 116 -18.11 -45.22 2.82
C THR A 116 -17.30 -45.11 4.09
N GLN A 117 -17.53 -46.01 5.05
CA GLN A 117 -16.89 -46.04 6.36
C GLN A 117 -17.09 -44.73 7.13
N ARG A 118 -18.24 -44.09 6.91
CA ARG A 118 -18.66 -42.89 7.63
C ARG A 118 -19.65 -43.25 8.73
N ALA A 119 -19.36 -42.82 9.96
CA ALA A 119 -20.30 -42.84 11.06
C ALA A 119 -21.44 -41.85 10.82
N GLY A 120 -22.63 -42.26 11.24
CA GLY A 120 -23.87 -41.50 11.26
C GLY A 120 -24.69 -41.88 12.50
N PRO A 121 -25.99 -41.54 12.54
CA PRO A 121 -26.84 -41.81 13.70
C PRO A 121 -26.89 -43.30 14.03
N GLY A 122 -26.68 -43.64 15.30
CA GLY A 122 -26.64 -45.02 15.79
C GLY A 122 -26.04 -45.15 17.20
N LEU A 123 -25.98 -46.37 17.72
CA LEU A 123 -25.57 -46.60 19.12
C LEU A 123 -24.12 -46.22 19.41
N LEU A 124 -23.27 -46.09 18.38
CA LEU A 124 -21.90 -45.62 18.57
C LEU A 124 -21.83 -44.16 18.99
N ALA A 125 -22.77 -43.33 18.51
CA ALA A 125 -22.78 -41.91 18.79
C ALA A 125 -23.74 -41.53 19.92
N GLU A 126 -24.87 -42.23 20.02
CA GLU A 126 -25.95 -41.84 20.94
C GLU A 126 -26.07 -42.78 22.15
N GLY A 127 -25.43 -43.95 22.09
CA GLY A 127 -25.50 -44.98 23.13
C GLY A 127 -24.23 -45.09 23.95
N THR A 128 -24.35 -45.72 25.12
CA THR A 128 -23.19 -46.14 25.93
C THR A 128 -22.59 -47.44 25.40
N LYS A 129 -21.30 -47.70 25.68
CA LYS A 129 -20.66 -48.99 25.37
C LYS A 129 -21.43 -50.18 25.97
N ALA A 130 -22.05 -50.02 27.13
CA ALA A 130 -22.87 -51.06 27.75
C ALA A 130 -24.12 -51.38 26.90
N GLN A 131 -24.85 -50.35 26.46
CA GLN A 131 -26.01 -50.52 25.57
C GLN A 131 -25.60 -51.12 24.22
N MET A 132 -24.46 -50.71 23.68
CA MET A 132 -23.91 -51.26 22.45
C MET A 132 -23.53 -52.73 22.60
N ARG A 133 -22.86 -53.13 23.70
CA ARG A 133 -22.54 -54.54 23.97
C ARG A 133 -23.81 -55.39 24.05
N VAL A 134 -24.85 -54.88 24.72
CA VAL A 134 -26.15 -55.57 24.80
C VAL A 134 -26.77 -55.71 23.40
N ALA A 135 -26.80 -54.65 22.60
CA ALA A 135 -27.38 -54.68 21.26
C ALA A 135 -26.62 -55.64 20.31
N LEU A 136 -25.29 -55.64 20.36
CA LEU A 136 -24.46 -56.55 19.57
C LEU A 136 -24.62 -58.01 20.02
N ALA A 137 -24.71 -58.27 21.32
CA ALA A 137 -24.95 -59.61 21.85
C ALA A 137 -26.35 -60.13 21.50
N GLN A 138 -27.37 -59.26 21.56
CA GLN A 138 -28.72 -59.58 21.10
C GLN A 138 -28.77 -59.85 19.60
N MET A 139 -28.04 -59.09 18.80
CA MET A 139 -27.92 -59.33 17.36
C MET A 139 -27.31 -60.69 17.07
N LEU A 140 -26.17 -61.03 17.67
CA LEU A 140 -25.56 -62.35 17.49
C LEU A 140 -26.50 -63.48 17.96
N ALA A 141 -27.22 -63.28 19.06
CA ALA A 141 -28.19 -64.25 19.53
C ALA A 141 -29.37 -64.44 18.56
N HIS A 142 -29.81 -63.36 17.90
CA HIS A 142 -30.83 -63.42 16.86
C HIS A 142 -30.35 -64.16 15.60
N GLU A 143 -29.06 -64.07 15.29
CA GLU A 143 -28.41 -64.84 14.22
C GLU A 143 -28.13 -66.31 14.60
N GLY A 144 -28.71 -66.80 15.70
CA GLY A 144 -28.69 -68.21 16.10
C GLY A 144 -27.59 -68.57 17.11
N MET A 145 -26.91 -67.60 17.70
CA MET A 145 -25.92 -67.85 18.75
C MET A 145 -26.57 -68.02 20.14
N ASP A 146 -26.04 -68.93 20.96
CA ASP A 146 -26.43 -68.99 22.37
C ASP A 146 -26.17 -67.65 23.08
N LYS A 147 -27.11 -67.18 23.91
CA LYS A 147 -27.04 -65.85 24.53
C LYS A 147 -25.82 -65.68 25.43
N ALA A 148 -25.45 -66.68 26.21
CA ALA A 148 -24.28 -66.57 27.10
C ALA A 148 -22.98 -66.52 26.28
N LYS A 149 -22.91 -67.31 25.20
CA LYS A 149 -21.78 -67.27 24.27
C LYS A 149 -21.69 -65.96 23.48
N ALA A 150 -22.83 -65.41 23.05
CA ALA A 150 -22.89 -64.12 22.35
C ALA A 150 -22.38 -62.97 23.23
N THR A 151 -22.83 -62.92 24.49
CA THR A 151 -22.34 -61.92 25.46
C THR A 151 -20.83 -62.06 25.68
N ALA A 152 -20.32 -63.28 25.92
CA ALA A 152 -18.90 -63.50 26.14
C ALA A 152 -18.03 -63.11 24.92
N ILE A 153 -18.49 -63.38 23.69
CA ILE A 153 -17.79 -62.98 22.47
C ILE A 153 -17.76 -61.47 22.33
N VAL A 154 -18.89 -60.79 22.57
CA VAL A 154 -18.96 -59.33 22.47
C VAL A 154 -18.07 -58.66 23.53
N GLU A 155 -18.10 -59.14 24.77
CA GLU A 155 -17.21 -58.64 25.82
C GLU A 155 -15.72 -58.78 25.47
N ALA A 156 -15.33 -59.91 24.86
CA ALA A 156 -13.95 -60.12 24.43
C ALA A 156 -13.55 -59.35 23.17
N CYS A 157 -14.51 -59.01 22.29
CA CYS A 157 -14.23 -58.46 20.96
C CYS A 157 -14.38 -56.94 20.85
N VAL A 158 -15.09 -56.29 21.77
CA VAL A 158 -15.25 -54.83 21.85
C VAL A 158 -14.03 -54.25 22.56
N PRO A 159 -13.00 -53.76 21.84
CA PRO A 159 -11.80 -53.27 22.49
C PRO A 159 -12.03 -51.85 23.01
N GLU A 160 -11.14 -51.41 23.88
CA GLU A 160 -11.08 -49.98 24.18
C GLU A 160 -10.57 -49.21 22.94
N PRO A 161 -11.10 -48.01 22.69
CA PRO A 161 -10.71 -47.19 21.56
C PRO A 161 -9.23 -46.81 21.69
N ALA A 162 -8.54 -46.78 20.55
CA ALA A 162 -7.15 -46.37 20.52
C ALA A 162 -7.06 -44.88 20.86
N THR A 163 -6.19 -44.54 21.82
CA THR A 163 -5.97 -43.16 22.29
C THR A 163 -4.75 -42.51 21.62
N ASP A 164 -4.13 -43.18 20.66
CA ASP A 164 -2.96 -42.70 19.93
C ASP A 164 -3.27 -41.50 19.01
N ALA A 165 -2.22 -40.74 18.68
CA ALA A 165 -2.35 -39.45 17.99
C ALA A 165 -2.96 -39.57 16.57
N GLU A 166 -2.90 -40.75 15.97
CA GLU A 166 -3.48 -41.01 14.65
C GLU A 166 -5.02 -41.08 14.70
N HIS A 167 -5.61 -41.40 15.85
CA HIS A 167 -7.05 -41.61 16.02
C HIS A 167 -7.75 -40.48 16.81
N VAL A 168 -7.05 -39.86 17.77
CA VAL A 168 -7.57 -38.70 18.53
C VAL A 168 -7.24 -37.42 17.76
N LYS A 169 -8.06 -37.10 16.76
CA LYS A 169 -7.91 -35.86 15.99
C LYS A 169 -8.82 -34.78 16.56
N GLU A 170 -8.25 -33.65 16.97
CA GLU A 170 -9.04 -32.50 17.43
C GLU A 170 -9.84 -31.89 16.29
N LEU A 171 -11.04 -31.38 16.61
CA LEU A 171 -11.93 -30.77 15.63
C LEU A 171 -11.69 -29.27 15.44
N HIS A 172 -10.98 -28.64 16.37
CA HIS A 172 -10.70 -27.20 16.43
C HIS A 172 -9.50 -26.96 17.37
N ASP A 173 -8.91 -25.75 17.41
CA ASP A 173 -7.96 -25.38 18.49
C ASP A 173 -8.70 -25.25 19.84
N LEU A 174 -8.84 -26.39 20.53
CA LEU A 174 -9.55 -26.48 21.80
C LEU A 174 -8.81 -25.76 22.92
N SER A 175 -7.47 -25.68 22.84
CA SER A 175 -6.64 -25.01 23.85
C SER A 175 -6.94 -23.53 23.84
N GLN A 176 -6.93 -22.90 22.67
CA GLN A 176 -7.27 -21.50 22.52
C GLN A 176 -8.73 -21.23 22.91
N LEU A 177 -9.68 -22.07 22.45
CA LEU A 177 -11.10 -21.94 22.80
C LEU A 177 -11.33 -21.97 24.32
N PHE A 178 -10.73 -22.95 25.01
CA PHE A 178 -10.90 -23.13 26.45
C PHE A 178 -10.21 -22.01 27.23
N GLU A 179 -9.03 -21.55 26.78
CA GLU A 179 -8.38 -20.39 27.37
C GLU A 179 -9.22 -19.12 27.26
N VAL A 180 -9.82 -18.86 26.10
CA VAL A 180 -10.70 -17.69 25.89
C VAL A 180 -11.91 -17.74 26.82
N LEU A 181 -12.59 -18.89 26.89
CA LEU A 181 -13.75 -19.07 27.78
C LEU A 181 -13.36 -18.84 29.25
N ARG A 182 -12.23 -19.40 29.71
CA ARG A 182 -11.73 -19.21 31.07
C ARG A 182 -11.30 -17.77 31.36
N GLN A 183 -10.66 -17.09 30.41
CA GLN A 183 -10.27 -15.69 30.55
C GLN A 183 -11.47 -14.77 30.78
N HIS A 184 -12.64 -15.15 30.28
CA HIS A 184 -13.91 -14.43 30.50
C HIS A 184 -14.71 -14.98 31.70
N GLY A 185 -14.11 -15.84 32.52
CA GLY A 185 -14.74 -16.37 33.73
C GLY A 185 -15.82 -17.43 33.49
N VAL A 186 -15.85 -18.04 32.29
CA VAL A 186 -16.71 -19.19 32.00
C VAL A 186 -16.00 -20.46 32.44
N LYS A 187 -16.68 -21.27 33.26
CA LYS A 187 -16.18 -22.59 33.68
C LYS A 187 -16.42 -23.62 32.59
N ILE A 188 -15.56 -24.64 32.51
CA ILE A 188 -15.61 -25.63 31.43
C ILE A 188 -15.81 -27.03 32.00
N ALA A 189 -16.80 -27.74 31.48
CA ALA A 189 -17.03 -29.13 31.77
C ALA A 189 -17.13 -29.98 30.51
N VAL A 190 -16.78 -31.27 30.63
CA VAL A 190 -16.97 -32.28 29.58
C VAL A 190 -17.89 -33.36 30.12
N CYS A 191 -18.96 -33.69 29.40
CA CYS A 191 -19.90 -34.75 29.75
C CYS A 191 -20.07 -35.70 28.56
N THR A 192 -19.58 -36.93 28.71
CA THR A 192 -19.52 -37.89 27.60
C THR A 192 -20.02 -39.28 27.99
N SER A 193 -20.45 -40.05 27.00
CA SER A 193 -20.83 -41.47 27.13
C SER A 193 -19.64 -42.42 27.14
N ASP A 194 -18.42 -41.88 27.02
CA ASP A 194 -17.17 -42.62 27.07
C ASP A 194 -16.70 -42.93 28.50
N GLN A 195 -15.68 -43.78 28.61
CA GLN A 195 -15.05 -44.10 29.89
C GLN A 195 -14.10 -43.00 30.34
N ARG A 196 -13.92 -42.86 31.66
CA ARG A 196 -13.12 -41.80 32.27
C ARG A 196 -11.66 -41.87 31.89
N GLU A 197 -11.05 -43.06 31.95
CA GLU A 197 -9.63 -43.20 31.65
C GLU A 197 -9.32 -42.76 30.22
N SER A 198 -10.09 -43.26 29.24
CA SER A 198 -9.93 -42.89 27.83
C SER A 198 -10.24 -41.41 27.59
N THR A 199 -11.23 -40.86 28.28
CA THR A 199 -11.61 -39.44 28.17
C THR A 199 -10.51 -38.53 28.71
N ILE A 200 -9.99 -38.80 29.90
CA ILE A 200 -8.93 -38.00 30.50
C ILE A 200 -7.65 -38.08 29.67
N GLU A 201 -7.31 -39.26 29.16
CA GLU A 201 -6.15 -39.42 28.28
C GLU A 201 -6.33 -38.66 26.96
N SER A 202 -7.53 -38.70 26.37
CA SER A 202 -7.85 -37.90 25.18
C SER A 202 -7.69 -36.41 25.47
N LEU A 203 -8.25 -35.91 26.58
CA LEU A 203 -8.13 -34.49 26.95
C LEU A 203 -6.69 -34.08 27.27
N ARG A 204 -5.85 -34.96 27.84
CA ARG A 204 -4.42 -34.69 28.05
C ARG A 204 -3.67 -34.56 26.74
N ARG A 205 -3.98 -35.44 25.79
CA ARG A 205 -3.34 -35.45 24.46
C ARG A 205 -3.70 -34.22 23.65
N LEU A 206 -4.95 -33.76 23.78
CA LEU A 206 -5.42 -32.49 23.22
C LEU A 206 -4.81 -31.27 23.93
N GLY A 207 -4.00 -31.45 24.98
CA GLY A 207 -3.40 -30.36 25.75
C GLY A 207 -4.38 -29.62 26.67
N VAL A 208 -5.68 -29.92 26.64
CA VAL A 208 -6.73 -29.12 27.32
C VAL A 208 -7.17 -29.65 28.68
N SER A 209 -6.70 -30.83 29.11
CA SER A 209 -7.16 -31.43 30.39
C SER A 209 -7.00 -30.51 31.60
N HIS A 210 -5.98 -29.65 31.58
CA HIS A 210 -5.70 -28.70 32.66
C HIS A 210 -6.63 -27.48 32.65
N LEU A 211 -7.38 -27.27 31.56
CA LEU A 211 -8.33 -26.19 31.38
C LEU A 211 -9.77 -26.61 31.72
N VAL A 212 -10.06 -27.91 31.81
CA VAL A 212 -11.40 -28.43 32.14
C VAL A 212 -11.60 -28.49 33.66
N ASP A 213 -12.63 -27.81 34.15
CA ASP A 213 -12.94 -27.76 35.58
C ASP A 213 -13.68 -29.01 36.08
N LYS A 214 -14.45 -29.69 35.20
CA LYS A 214 -15.16 -30.93 35.55
C LYS A 214 -15.30 -31.88 34.36
N VAL A 215 -15.00 -33.15 34.56
CA VAL A 215 -15.27 -34.21 33.56
C VAL A 215 -16.27 -35.18 34.16
N VAL A 216 -17.27 -35.58 33.39
CA VAL A 216 -18.26 -36.61 33.72
C VAL A 216 -18.30 -37.62 32.57
N CYS A 217 -18.16 -38.89 32.90
CA CYS A 217 -18.04 -40.00 31.96
C CYS A 217 -19.12 -41.06 32.25
N ALA A 218 -19.38 -41.98 31.33
CA ALA A 218 -20.44 -42.98 31.50
C ALA A 218 -20.17 -43.99 32.63
N ASP A 219 -18.90 -44.24 32.95
CA ASP A 219 -18.45 -45.16 33.99
C ASP A 219 -18.33 -44.51 35.38
N ASP A 220 -18.67 -43.22 35.51
CA ASP A 220 -18.74 -42.59 36.82
C ASP A 220 -19.93 -43.13 37.64
N PRO A 221 -19.75 -43.43 38.94
CA PRO A 221 -20.78 -44.11 39.76
C PRO A 221 -22.15 -43.42 39.83
N THR A 222 -22.20 -42.11 39.59
CA THR A 222 -23.42 -41.29 39.67
C THR A 222 -23.86 -40.76 38.30
N SER A 223 -23.25 -41.22 37.22
CA SER A 223 -23.55 -40.73 35.87
C SER A 223 -24.77 -41.43 35.28
N LEU A 224 -25.69 -40.65 34.71
CA LEU A 224 -26.80 -41.16 33.91
C LEU A 224 -26.58 -40.80 32.43
N PRO A 225 -26.91 -41.70 31.49
CA PRO A 225 -26.67 -41.44 30.08
C PRO A 225 -27.57 -40.30 29.57
N LYS A 226 -27.02 -39.48 28.67
CA LYS A 226 -27.78 -38.46 27.93
C LYS A 226 -28.97 -39.15 27.21
N PRO A 227 -30.17 -38.55 27.16
CA PRO A 227 -30.47 -37.14 27.42
C PRO A 227 -30.93 -36.82 28.86
N ASP A 228 -30.74 -37.72 29.83
CA ASP A 228 -31.19 -37.48 31.21
C ASP A 228 -30.50 -36.24 31.82
N PRO A 229 -31.25 -35.28 32.42
CA PRO A 229 -30.68 -34.02 32.87
C PRO A 229 -29.75 -34.12 34.07
N HIS A 230 -29.69 -35.27 34.76
CA HIS A 230 -28.98 -35.44 36.02
C HIS A 230 -27.52 -34.96 35.97
N ASN A 231 -26.78 -35.37 34.93
CA ASN A 231 -25.36 -35.02 34.80
C ASN A 231 -25.15 -33.51 34.62
N ALA A 232 -26.00 -32.84 33.84
CA ALA A 232 -25.90 -31.38 33.63
C ALA A 232 -26.13 -30.62 34.94
N LEU A 233 -27.16 -31.02 35.70
CA LEU A 233 -27.49 -30.39 36.97
C LEU A 233 -26.39 -30.65 38.02
N MET A 234 -25.88 -31.87 38.09
CA MET A 234 -24.75 -32.22 38.96
C MET A 234 -23.50 -31.38 38.64
N ILE A 235 -23.19 -31.18 37.35
CA ILE A 235 -22.06 -30.33 36.93
C ILE A 235 -22.31 -28.88 37.34
N CYS A 236 -23.52 -28.35 37.10
CA CYS A 236 -23.93 -27.00 37.49
C CYS A 236 -23.75 -26.77 39.00
N ASP A 237 -24.23 -27.70 39.83
CA ASP A 237 -24.10 -27.64 41.28
C ASP A 237 -22.63 -27.72 41.74
N ALA A 238 -21.88 -28.69 41.20
CA ALA A 238 -20.46 -28.88 41.54
C ALA A 238 -19.61 -27.65 41.21
N LEU A 239 -19.96 -26.93 40.15
CA LEU A 239 -19.28 -25.71 39.73
C LEU A 239 -19.97 -24.43 40.22
N SER A 240 -21.04 -24.55 41.02
CA SER A 240 -21.80 -23.42 41.58
C SER A 240 -22.26 -22.41 40.52
N VAL A 241 -22.82 -22.90 39.41
CA VAL A 241 -23.41 -22.11 38.33
C VAL A 241 -24.85 -22.54 38.14
N HIS A 242 -25.77 -21.58 38.01
CA HIS A 242 -27.19 -21.88 37.84
C HIS A 242 -27.44 -22.48 36.44
N PRO A 243 -28.33 -23.49 36.26
CA PRO A 243 -28.58 -24.12 34.97
C PRO A 243 -28.92 -23.14 33.82
N LYS A 244 -29.70 -22.09 34.11
CA LYS A 244 -30.01 -21.02 33.13
C LYS A 244 -28.82 -20.18 32.68
N ASP A 245 -27.71 -20.23 33.41
CA ASP A 245 -26.45 -19.56 33.06
C ASP A 245 -25.46 -20.55 32.43
N THR A 246 -25.92 -21.75 32.06
CA THR A 246 -25.12 -22.83 31.50
C THR A 246 -25.49 -23.09 30.04
N VAL A 247 -24.47 -23.38 29.22
CA VAL A 247 -24.62 -23.76 27.81
C VAL A 247 -24.18 -25.21 27.62
N MET A 248 -24.95 -25.99 26.86
CA MET A 248 -24.54 -27.29 26.35
C MET A 248 -24.10 -27.17 24.90
N VAL A 249 -22.99 -27.81 24.55
CA VAL A 249 -22.49 -27.92 23.18
C VAL A 249 -22.34 -29.40 22.83
N GLY A 250 -22.99 -29.85 21.77
CA GLY A 250 -22.96 -31.25 21.35
C GLY A 250 -23.39 -31.45 19.90
N ASP A 251 -23.03 -32.59 19.30
CA ASP A 251 -23.29 -32.89 17.89
C ASP A 251 -24.50 -33.82 17.68
N THR A 252 -25.12 -34.32 18.74
CA THR A 252 -26.27 -35.25 18.64
C THR A 252 -27.58 -34.63 19.10
N ALA A 253 -28.70 -35.16 18.59
CA ALA A 253 -30.04 -34.80 19.07
C ALA A 253 -30.19 -35.06 20.58
N THR A 254 -29.52 -36.10 21.07
CA THR A 254 -29.46 -36.47 22.49
C THR A 254 -28.84 -35.36 23.34
N ASP A 255 -27.82 -34.66 22.87
CA ASP A 255 -27.21 -33.52 23.57
C ASP A 255 -28.15 -32.33 23.68
N MET A 256 -28.93 -32.08 22.64
CA MET A 256 -29.89 -30.97 22.62
C MET A 256 -31.08 -31.27 23.53
N GLN A 257 -31.52 -32.52 23.55
CA GLN A 257 -32.53 -32.98 24.50
C GLN A 257 -32.01 -32.93 25.94
N PHE A 258 -30.75 -33.30 26.17
CA PHE A 258 -30.06 -33.18 27.46
C PHE A 258 -30.08 -31.74 27.98
N ALA A 259 -29.71 -30.78 27.13
CA ALA A 259 -29.74 -29.36 27.46
C ALA A 259 -31.15 -28.87 27.79
N LYS A 260 -32.13 -29.26 26.96
CA LYS A 260 -33.52 -28.86 27.10
C LYS A 260 -34.18 -29.43 28.36
N GLN A 261 -33.96 -30.70 28.66
CA GLN A 261 -34.51 -31.37 29.84
C GLN A 261 -33.89 -30.83 31.13
N ALA A 262 -32.60 -30.48 31.11
CA ALA A 262 -31.93 -29.86 32.26
C ALA A 262 -32.28 -28.38 32.46
N GLY A 263 -33.08 -27.81 31.54
CA GLY A 263 -33.47 -26.40 31.61
C GLY A 263 -32.28 -25.45 31.47
N LEU A 264 -31.27 -25.86 30.69
CA LEU A 264 -30.06 -25.06 30.50
C LEU A 264 -30.38 -23.78 29.72
N GLY A 265 -29.56 -22.77 29.96
CA GLY A 265 -29.71 -21.45 29.37
C GLY A 265 -29.61 -21.43 27.85
N LEU A 266 -28.85 -22.38 27.28
CA LEU A 266 -28.70 -22.53 25.85
C LEU A 266 -28.24 -23.96 25.47
N GLY A 267 -28.80 -24.49 24.39
CA GLY A 267 -28.26 -25.69 23.72
C GLY A 267 -27.72 -25.33 22.34
N VAL A 268 -26.45 -25.62 22.07
CA VAL A 268 -25.77 -25.32 20.81
C VAL A 268 -25.40 -26.62 20.11
N GLY A 269 -26.00 -26.85 18.95
CA GLY A 269 -25.69 -28.00 18.10
C GLY A 269 -24.45 -27.74 17.25
N VAL A 270 -23.55 -28.71 17.10
CA VAL A 270 -22.40 -28.62 16.17
C VAL A 270 -22.54 -29.62 15.02
N LEU A 271 -22.19 -29.20 13.81
CA LEU A 271 -22.28 -30.03 12.59
C LEU A 271 -21.01 -30.80 12.27
N SER A 272 -19.94 -30.61 13.05
CA SER A 272 -18.65 -31.32 12.91
C SER A 272 -18.74 -32.81 13.23
N GLY A 273 -19.79 -33.24 13.93
CA GLY A 273 -20.02 -34.62 14.33
C GLY A 273 -21.03 -35.33 13.42
N ILE A 274 -21.92 -36.12 14.02
CA ILE A 274 -22.82 -37.00 13.25
C ILE A 274 -24.25 -36.46 13.07
N GLY A 275 -24.65 -35.46 13.85
CA GLY A 275 -25.99 -34.88 13.78
C GLY A 275 -26.17 -33.97 12.57
N ARG A 276 -27.37 -34.07 11.96
CA ARG A 276 -27.76 -33.16 10.87
C ARG A 276 -28.49 -31.97 11.46
N LYS A 277 -28.34 -30.81 10.81
CA LYS A 277 -28.95 -29.55 11.24
C LYS A 277 -30.44 -29.68 11.57
N ALA A 278 -31.22 -30.30 10.68
CA ALA A 278 -32.66 -30.48 10.89
C ALA A 278 -32.98 -31.33 12.14
N ASP A 279 -32.16 -32.34 12.44
CA ASP A 279 -32.36 -33.23 13.59
C ASP A 279 -32.01 -32.52 14.91
N LEU A 280 -30.95 -31.70 14.91
CA LEU A 280 -30.53 -30.89 16.06
C LEU A 280 -31.52 -29.76 16.37
N GLU A 281 -31.99 -29.05 15.35
CA GLU A 281 -33.03 -28.02 15.49
C GLU A 281 -34.34 -28.62 15.99
N ALA A 282 -34.76 -29.77 15.45
CA ALA A 282 -35.96 -30.48 15.91
C ALA A 282 -35.83 -30.97 17.37
N ALA A 283 -34.63 -31.37 17.79
CA ALA A 283 -34.33 -31.77 19.17
C ALA A 283 -34.29 -30.60 20.16
N GLY A 284 -34.32 -29.36 19.68
CA GLY A 284 -34.39 -28.14 20.50
C GLY A 284 -33.07 -27.39 20.63
N ALA A 285 -32.13 -27.58 19.71
CA ALA A 285 -30.97 -26.70 19.59
C ALA A 285 -31.45 -25.25 19.45
N SER A 286 -30.93 -24.36 20.31
CA SER A 286 -31.22 -22.93 20.26
C SER A 286 -30.46 -22.25 19.13
N THR A 287 -29.29 -22.79 18.78
CA THR A 287 -28.49 -22.39 17.63
C THR A 287 -27.71 -23.61 17.15
N VAL A 288 -27.47 -23.71 15.85
CA VAL A 288 -26.63 -24.75 15.26
C VAL A 288 -25.48 -24.08 14.52
N VAL A 289 -24.26 -24.54 14.80
CA VAL A 289 -23.01 -23.99 14.28
C VAL A 289 -22.22 -25.08 13.56
N ASN A 290 -21.26 -24.68 12.72
CA ASN A 290 -20.54 -25.64 11.87
C ASN A 290 -19.57 -26.49 12.69
N THR A 291 -18.81 -25.88 13.61
CA THR A 291 -17.82 -26.58 14.46
C THR A 291 -17.85 -26.06 15.90
N VAL A 292 -17.13 -26.73 16.81
CA VAL A 292 -17.07 -26.34 18.23
C VAL A 292 -16.40 -25.00 18.50
N GLY A 293 -15.53 -24.48 17.61
CA GLY A 293 -14.96 -23.15 17.85
C GLY A 293 -15.86 -21.99 17.45
N ASP A 294 -16.91 -22.27 16.68
CA ASP A 294 -17.98 -21.31 16.37
C ASP A 294 -18.98 -21.15 17.55
N VAL A 295 -18.62 -21.51 18.80
CA VAL A 295 -19.55 -21.44 19.95
C VAL A 295 -19.41 -20.17 20.78
N LEU A 296 -18.23 -19.54 20.77
CA LEU A 296 -17.93 -18.26 21.44
C LEU A 296 -19.00 -17.17 21.28
N PRO A 297 -19.56 -16.95 20.06
CA PRO A 297 -20.79 -16.21 19.82
C PRO A 297 -21.86 -16.19 20.91
N ASN A 298 -22.10 -17.39 21.41
CA ASN A 298 -23.28 -17.69 22.20
C ASN A 298 -23.08 -17.31 23.67
N PHE A 299 -21.83 -17.28 24.13
CA PHE A 299 -21.43 -16.88 25.49
C PHE A 299 -21.26 -15.37 25.61
N PHE A 300 -20.90 -14.74 24.50
CA PHE A 300 -20.37 -13.39 24.44
C PHE A 300 -21.10 -12.54 23.40
N PRO A 301 -22.44 -12.39 23.46
CA PRO A 301 -23.20 -11.71 22.40
C PRO A 301 -22.85 -10.21 22.25
N ASP A 302 -22.27 -9.59 23.28
CA ASP A 302 -21.77 -8.20 23.28
C ASP A 302 -20.23 -8.12 23.33
N GLN A 303 -19.56 -9.23 23.04
CA GLN A 303 -18.12 -9.44 23.14
C GLN A 303 -17.65 -10.20 21.88
N PRO A 304 -16.34 -10.18 21.59
CA PRO A 304 -15.85 -10.15 20.23
C PRO A 304 -16.07 -11.46 19.49
N ILE A 305 -16.31 -11.28 18.22
CA ILE A 305 -17.02 -12.18 17.35
C ILE A 305 -15.96 -13.01 16.60
N SER A 306 -16.05 -14.34 16.48
CA SER A 306 -15.07 -15.15 15.68
C SER A 306 -14.94 -14.59 14.26
N LEU A 307 -13.95 -14.88 13.41
CA LEU A 307 -13.97 -14.29 12.06
C LEU A 307 -15.23 -14.69 11.25
N THR A 308 -15.74 -15.91 11.50
CA THR A 308 -17.01 -16.48 11.00
C THR A 308 -18.24 -15.78 11.56
N GLU A 309 -18.19 -15.40 12.83
CA GLU A 309 -19.33 -14.76 13.46
C GLU A 309 -19.27 -13.22 13.30
N SER A 310 -18.06 -12.66 13.24
CA SER A 310 -17.73 -11.31 12.77
C SER A 310 -18.30 -11.20 11.38
N ALA A 311 -18.07 -12.19 10.52
CA ALA A 311 -18.68 -12.24 9.20
C ALA A 311 -20.20 -12.21 9.24
N ARG A 312 -20.84 -12.87 10.21
CA ARG A 312 -22.30 -12.87 10.41
C ARG A 312 -22.83 -11.52 10.92
N LEU A 313 -22.18 -10.87 11.89
CA LEU A 313 -22.52 -9.54 12.41
C LEU A 313 -22.12 -8.40 11.45
N ILE A 314 -21.08 -8.64 10.66
CA ILE A 314 -20.70 -7.83 9.49
C ILE A 314 -21.79 -8.00 8.43
N ALA A 315 -22.29 -9.20 8.14
CA ALA A 315 -23.35 -9.40 7.14
C ALA A 315 -24.66 -8.68 7.49
N GLU A 316 -24.92 -8.37 8.77
CA GLU A 316 -26.07 -7.57 9.20
C GLU A 316 -25.94 -6.07 8.88
N ARG A 317 -24.77 -5.61 8.41
CA ARG A 317 -24.54 -4.24 7.93
C ARG A 317 -23.80 -4.29 6.58
N ASP A 318 -24.15 -3.43 5.62
CA ASP A 318 -23.60 -3.47 4.24
C ASP A 318 -22.10 -3.05 4.12
N TRP A 319 -21.20 -3.69 4.88
CA TRP A 319 -19.75 -3.51 4.75
C TRP A 319 -19.27 -4.12 3.44
N ARG A 320 -18.35 -3.46 2.74
CA ARG A 320 -17.88 -3.91 1.41
C ARG A 320 -16.45 -4.46 1.44
N LEU A 321 -15.71 -4.24 2.52
CA LEU A 321 -14.35 -4.75 2.71
C LEU A 321 -14.08 -5.13 4.16
N ILE A 322 -13.53 -6.32 4.33
CA ILE A 322 -13.01 -6.84 5.60
C ILE A 322 -11.48 -6.86 5.52
N ILE A 323 -10.82 -6.37 6.56
CA ILE A 323 -9.35 -6.32 6.61
C ILE A 323 -8.86 -7.07 7.86
N CYS A 324 -8.04 -8.09 7.67
CA CYS A 324 -7.54 -9.00 8.70
C CYS A 324 -6.02 -8.88 8.84
N ASP A 325 -5.47 -8.89 10.06
CA ASP A 325 -4.02 -9.04 10.27
C ASP A 325 -3.64 -10.53 10.17
N LYS A 326 -2.58 -10.87 9.44
CA LYS A 326 -2.14 -12.27 9.29
C LYS A 326 -1.85 -12.87 10.65
N ASP A 327 -1.09 -12.13 11.46
CA ASP A 327 -0.63 -12.53 12.77
C ASP A 327 -1.70 -12.10 13.78
N GLY A 328 -2.39 -13.07 14.36
CA GLY A 328 -3.44 -12.84 15.36
C GLY A 328 -4.88 -12.85 14.84
N SER A 329 -5.18 -12.35 13.62
CA SER A 329 -6.53 -12.46 13.03
C SER A 329 -6.70 -13.68 12.14
N LEU A 330 -5.62 -14.12 11.48
CA LEU A 330 -5.64 -15.31 10.64
C LEU A 330 -4.78 -16.44 11.19
N ALA A 331 -3.77 -16.20 12.04
CA ALA A 331 -2.86 -17.24 12.54
C ALA A 331 -2.44 -16.95 13.99
N ASP A 332 -2.55 -17.92 14.90
CA ASP A 332 -1.97 -17.78 16.25
C ASP A 332 -0.46 -18.03 16.18
N VAL A 333 0.31 -16.95 16.30
CA VAL A 333 1.76 -16.95 16.15
C VAL A 333 2.51 -16.74 17.47
N ARG A 334 1.82 -16.71 18.62
CA ARG A 334 2.48 -16.42 19.91
C ARG A 334 3.63 -17.37 20.21
N THR A 335 3.44 -18.67 20.01
CA THR A 335 4.48 -19.68 20.23
C THR A 335 5.68 -19.47 19.32
N ARG A 336 5.45 -19.10 18.04
CA ARG A 336 6.52 -18.78 17.08
C ARG A 336 7.32 -17.57 17.52
N TRP A 337 6.65 -16.50 17.98
CA TRP A 337 7.31 -15.28 18.45
C TRP A 337 8.06 -15.49 19.75
N SER A 338 7.52 -16.29 20.67
CA SER A 338 8.21 -16.68 21.90
C SER A 338 9.46 -17.52 21.62
N GLU A 339 9.36 -18.51 20.72
CA GLU A 339 10.51 -19.32 20.32
C GLU A 339 11.56 -18.51 19.56
N TRP A 340 11.14 -17.62 18.66
CA TRP A 340 12.04 -16.71 17.96
C TRP A 340 12.76 -15.78 18.94
N ALA A 341 12.03 -15.17 19.87
CA ALA A 341 12.60 -14.29 20.88
C ALA A 341 13.65 -15.06 21.68
N LEU A 342 13.32 -16.25 22.19
CA LEU A 342 14.26 -17.11 22.92
C LEU A 342 15.48 -17.50 22.08
N ARG A 343 15.31 -17.83 20.79
CA ARG A 343 16.44 -18.16 19.90
C ARG A 343 17.38 -16.97 19.70
N VAL A 344 16.83 -15.80 19.41
CA VAL A 344 17.60 -14.57 19.22
C VAL A 344 18.29 -14.17 20.52
N GLY A 345 17.58 -14.21 21.65
CA GLY A 345 18.17 -13.86 22.94
C GLY A 345 19.22 -14.88 23.42
N ASN A 346 19.06 -16.18 23.18
CA ASN A 346 20.08 -17.19 23.49
C ASN A 346 21.34 -16.99 22.63
N ARG A 347 21.18 -16.77 21.31
CA ARG A 347 22.32 -16.43 20.44
C ARG A 347 22.98 -15.12 20.86
N LEU A 348 22.20 -14.15 21.32
CA LEU A 348 22.71 -12.88 21.84
C LEU A 348 23.50 -13.08 23.12
N ALA A 349 23.04 -13.94 24.03
CA ALA A 349 23.76 -14.30 25.25
C ALA A 349 25.10 -14.99 24.94
N GLU A 350 25.12 -15.91 23.96
CA GLU A 350 26.33 -16.60 23.48
C GLU A 350 27.32 -15.66 22.78
N ALA A 351 26.82 -14.74 21.94
CA ALA A 351 27.66 -13.80 21.20
C ALA A 351 28.13 -12.60 22.04
N THR A 352 27.46 -12.32 23.17
CA THR A 352 27.76 -11.18 24.03
C THR A 352 27.79 -11.56 25.53
N SER A 353 26.66 -11.45 26.25
CA SER A 353 26.49 -11.91 27.63
C SER A 353 25.00 -12.10 27.97
N GLU A 354 24.68 -12.93 28.96
CA GLU A 354 23.30 -13.14 29.44
C GLU A 354 22.59 -11.83 29.79
N SER A 355 23.29 -10.88 30.43
CA SER A 355 22.71 -9.58 30.78
C SER A 355 22.32 -8.72 29.57
N VAL A 356 22.93 -8.91 28.39
CA VAL A 356 22.51 -8.22 27.14
C VAL A 356 21.24 -8.86 26.61
N ALA A 357 21.11 -10.18 26.70
CA ALA A 357 19.91 -10.92 26.33
C ALA A 357 18.71 -10.55 27.21
N GLU A 358 18.88 -10.47 28.54
CA GLU A 358 17.85 -9.98 29.46
C GLU A 358 17.36 -8.58 29.07
N ASN A 359 18.29 -7.66 28.78
CA ASN A 359 17.95 -6.32 28.35
C ASN A 359 17.24 -6.28 26.97
N PHE A 360 17.53 -7.23 26.09
CA PHE A 360 16.84 -7.38 24.81
C PHE A 360 15.41 -7.89 25.03
N TYR A 361 15.22 -8.90 25.88
CA TYR A 361 13.89 -9.39 26.25
C TYR A 361 13.02 -8.28 26.88
N ASP A 362 13.58 -7.51 27.80
CA ASP A 362 12.92 -6.33 28.38
C ASP A 362 12.59 -5.28 27.32
N LEU A 363 13.51 -5.01 26.39
CA LEU A 363 13.35 -3.98 25.36
C LEU A 363 12.19 -4.32 24.40
N ILE A 364 12.05 -5.59 24.03
CA ILE A 364 10.99 -6.04 23.13
C ILE A 364 9.70 -6.37 23.88
N GLY A 365 9.73 -6.51 25.21
CA GLY A 365 8.57 -6.80 26.04
C GLY A 365 8.22 -8.29 26.10
N PHE A 366 9.23 -9.15 26.22
CA PHE A 366 9.11 -10.62 26.30
C PHE A 366 9.64 -11.14 27.66
N ASP A 367 8.91 -12.06 28.29
CA ASP A 367 9.32 -12.74 29.52
C ASP A 367 9.83 -14.16 29.19
N PRO A 368 11.15 -14.41 29.31
CA PRO A 368 11.75 -15.69 28.93
C PRO A 368 11.43 -16.83 29.92
N ASP A 369 11.09 -16.53 31.19
CA ASP A 369 10.80 -17.55 32.20
C ASP A 369 9.38 -18.11 32.05
N THR A 370 8.43 -17.25 31.67
CA THR A 370 7.04 -17.64 31.45
C THR A 370 6.69 -17.86 29.97
N GLY A 371 7.59 -17.50 29.05
CA GLY A 371 7.39 -17.56 27.60
C GLY A 371 6.33 -16.57 27.09
N ARG A 372 5.94 -15.59 27.91
CA ARG A 372 4.83 -14.67 27.64
C ARG A 372 5.33 -13.37 27.03
N ILE A 373 4.58 -12.86 26.06
CA ILE A 373 4.75 -11.50 25.54
C ILE A 373 3.96 -10.56 26.47
N LEU A 374 4.63 -9.61 27.11
CA LEU A 374 4.07 -8.76 28.17
C LEU A 374 3.52 -7.41 27.65
N GLY A 375 3.51 -7.23 26.33
CA GLY A 375 3.10 -5.99 25.66
C GLY A 375 4.28 -5.02 25.55
N GLY A 376 4.44 -4.40 24.38
CA GLY A 376 5.64 -3.64 24.02
C GLY A 376 5.98 -3.77 22.53
N PRO A 377 7.18 -3.35 22.11
CA PRO A 377 7.56 -3.34 20.70
C PRO A 377 7.39 -4.68 19.98
N LEU A 378 7.60 -5.83 20.64
CA LEU A 378 7.38 -7.15 20.03
C LEU A 378 5.94 -7.37 19.59
N ALA A 379 4.98 -6.82 20.33
CA ALA A 379 3.56 -6.93 20.02
C ALA A 379 3.06 -5.81 19.08
N GLU A 380 3.83 -4.74 18.89
CA GLU A 380 3.34 -3.49 18.29
C GLU A 380 4.19 -2.97 17.12
N SER A 381 5.40 -3.50 16.92
CA SER A 381 6.39 -2.97 15.97
C SER A 381 6.85 -4.05 14.99
N PRO A 382 7.18 -3.68 13.74
CA PRO A 382 7.68 -4.63 12.77
C PRO A 382 9.06 -5.17 13.19
N LEU A 383 9.38 -6.39 12.74
CA LEU A 383 10.65 -7.07 13.02
C LEU A 383 11.89 -6.22 12.69
N SER A 384 11.85 -5.45 11.62
CA SER A 384 12.92 -4.52 11.25
C SER A 384 13.20 -3.47 12.32
N ASP A 385 12.16 -2.96 12.97
CA ASP A 385 12.29 -1.92 13.99
C ASP A 385 12.88 -2.56 15.26
N LEU A 386 12.53 -3.81 15.56
CA LEU A 386 13.15 -4.59 16.63
C LEU A 386 14.64 -4.86 16.36
N ARG A 387 15.02 -5.10 15.10
CA ARG A 387 16.43 -5.25 14.67
C ARG A 387 17.20 -3.95 14.91
N ASP A 388 16.64 -2.83 14.47
CA ASP A 388 17.24 -1.49 14.61
C ASP A 388 17.34 -1.08 16.11
N MET A 389 16.36 -1.50 16.92
CA MET A 389 16.36 -1.31 18.36
C MET A 389 17.45 -2.15 19.05
N LEU A 390 17.67 -3.40 18.62
CA LEU A 390 18.77 -4.24 19.09
C LEU A 390 20.12 -3.65 18.70
N GLU A 391 20.27 -3.18 17.45
CA GLU A 391 21.46 -2.49 16.96
C GLU A 391 21.79 -1.26 17.83
N SER A 392 20.76 -0.46 18.15
CA SER A 392 20.87 0.71 19.01
C SER A 392 21.25 0.35 20.45
N LEU A 393 20.73 -0.76 20.99
CA LEU A 393 21.05 -1.24 22.34
C LEU A 393 22.52 -1.69 22.45
N LEU A 394 23.02 -2.40 21.44
CA LEU A 394 24.42 -2.85 21.36
C LEU A 394 25.39 -1.66 21.23
N LEU A 395 25.02 -0.64 20.45
CA LEU A 395 25.81 0.59 20.27
C LEU A 395 25.87 1.47 21.52
N LEU A 396 24.71 1.82 22.09
CA LEU A 396 24.60 2.87 23.10
C LEU A 396 24.89 2.38 24.52
N LYS A 397 24.43 1.17 24.84
CA LYS A 397 24.46 0.65 26.22
C LYS A 397 25.72 -0.15 26.50
N TRP A 398 26.29 -0.80 25.47
CA TRP A 398 27.42 -1.73 25.60
C TRP A 398 28.70 -1.33 24.86
N ARG A 399 28.69 -0.19 24.13
CA ARG A 399 29.86 0.37 23.42
C ARG A 399 30.60 -0.65 22.54
N VAL A 400 29.84 -1.53 21.89
CA VAL A 400 30.39 -2.48 20.92
C VAL A 400 30.86 -1.69 19.69
N ASP A 401 32.06 -1.98 19.19
CA ASP A 401 32.56 -1.30 17.99
C ASP A 401 31.75 -1.68 16.74
N ASP A 402 31.72 -0.78 15.77
CA ASP A 402 30.87 -0.89 14.57
C ASP A 402 31.15 -2.13 13.70
N LYS A 403 32.34 -2.74 13.86
CA LYS A 403 32.77 -3.93 13.12
C LYS A 403 32.36 -5.22 13.84
N GLN A 404 32.46 -5.25 15.17
CA GLN A 404 31.90 -6.35 15.98
C GLN A 404 30.38 -6.36 15.96
N LEU A 405 29.72 -5.20 15.95
CA LEU A 405 28.27 -5.05 15.91
C LEU A 405 27.62 -5.79 14.73
N ARG A 406 28.16 -5.61 13.52
CA ARG A 406 27.64 -6.26 12.31
C ARG A 406 27.82 -7.78 12.37
N GLY A 407 28.97 -8.24 12.85
CA GLY A 407 29.23 -9.66 13.03
C GLY A 407 28.27 -10.32 14.02
N ILE A 408 27.95 -9.63 15.13
CA ILE A 408 26.99 -10.11 16.13
C ILE A 408 25.57 -10.10 15.55
N LEU A 409 25.13 -9.02 14.89
CA LEU A 409 23.78 -8.95 14.32
C LEU A 409 23.56 -10.00 13.24
N ASP A 410 24.54 -10.27 12.37
CA ASP A 410 24.43 -11.29 11.33
C ASP A 410 24.42 -12.72 11.90
N GLN A 411 25.06 -12.94 13.06
CA GLN A 411 25.07 -14.24 13.73
C GLN A 411 23.80 -14.48 14.57
N VAL A 412 23.25 -13.42 15.16
CA VAL A 412 22.19 -13.50 16.17
C VAL A 412 20.80 -13.29 15.57
N TRP A 413 20.67 -12.38 14.59
CA TRP A 413 19.36 -12.00 14.05
C TRP A 413 18.84 -13.03 13.05
N ASP A 414 17.63 -13.52 13.34
CA ASP A 414 16.85 -14.41 12.48
C ASP A 414 15.61 -13.63 12.00
N ASP A 415 15.25 -13.70 10.72
CA ASP A 415 14.09 -12.98 10.16
C ASP A 415 12.75 -13.57 10.62
N GLY A 416 12.80 -14.63 11.43
CA GLY A 416 11.66 -15.21 12.11
C GLY A 416 10.68 -15.89 11.17
N SER A 417 11.02 -16.09 9.89
CA SER A 417 10.06 -16.28 8.80
C SER A 417 9.54 -17.71 8.54
N SER A 418 9.59 -18.62 9.52
CA SER A 418 8.96 -19.94 9.40
C SER A 418 7.63 -19.99 10.16
N VAL A 419 6.51 -20.12 9.44
CA VAL A 419 5.25 -20.60 10.03
C VAL A 419 5.56 -21.97 10.65
N SER A 420 5.34 -22.13 11.96
CA SER A 420 5.55 -23.45 12.57
C SER A 420 4.45 -24.38 12.07
N ASN A 421 4.78 -25.65 11.84
CA ASN A 421 3.78 -26.65 11.42
C ASN A 421 2.58 -26.74 12.38
N ARG A 422 2.70 -26.29 13.64
CA ARG A 422 1.59 -26.28 14.61
C ARG A 422 0.60 -25.12 14.42
N ALA A 423 1.06 -23.95 13.97
CA ALA A 423 0.16 -22.84 13.63
C ALA A 423 -0.69 -23.14 12.38
N ALA A 424 -0.19 -24.08 11.57
CA ALA A 424 -0.89 -24.54 10.39
C ALA A 424 -2.15 -25.35 10.71
N ASP A 425 -2.06 -26.15 11.76
CA ASP A 425 -3.14 -27.02 12.20
C ASP A 425 -4.29 -26.21 12.83
N SER A 426 -4.00 -25.12 13.56
CA SER A 426 -5.03 -24.22 14.15
C SER A 426 -5.83 -23.47 13.07
N LEU A 427 -5.17 -22.97 12.03
CA LEU A 427 -5.79 -22.21 10.93
C LEU A 427 -6.84 -22.98 10.15
N ALA A 428 -6.56 -24.27 9.93
CA ALA A 428 -7.46 -25.18 9.24
C ALA A 428 -8.59 -25.67 10.17
N ALA A 429 -8.35 -25.66 11.48
CA ALA A 429 -9.34 -26.06 12.48
C ALA A 429 -10.35 -24.93 12.75
N ASP A 430 -9.97 -23.66 12.56
CA ASP A 430 -10.76 -22.46 12.88
C ASP A 430 -11.83 -22.05 11.85
N GLY A 431 -12.00 -22.80 10.77
CA GLY A 431 -13.00 -22.51 9.72
C GLY A 431 -12.78 -21.17 8.98
N ILE A 432 -11.57 -20.61 9.07
CA ILE A 432 -11.20 -19.31 8.50
C ILE A 432 -11.37 -19.29 6.96
N PRO A 433 -10.93 -20.31 6.20
CA PRO A 433 -11.19 -20.34 4.75
C PRO A 433 -12.69 -20.27 4.43
N GLU A 434 -13.52 -21.01 5.15
CA GLU A 434 -14.97 -21.02 4.99
C GLU A 434 -15.58 -19.67 5.36
N ALA A 435 -15.15 -19.04 6.45
CA ALA A 435 -15.62 -17.71 6.85
C ALA A 435 -15.29 -16.62 5.82
N LEU A 436 -14.08 -16.63 5.27
CA LEU A 436 -13.67 -15.71 4.20
C LEU A 436 -14.43 -15.99 2.90
N ALA A 437 -14.72 -17.25 2.60
CA ALA A 437 -15.54 -17.63 1.45
C ALA A 437 -16.99 -17.16 1.61
N ASP A 438 -17.59 -17.32 2.79
CA ASP A 438 -18.96 -16.89 3.09
C ASP A 438 -19.09 -15.36 3.00
N LEU A 439 -18.13 -14.61 3.56
CA LEU A 439 -18.05 -13.15 3.39
C LEU A 439 -18.02 -12.73 1.91
N ARG A 440 -17.22 -13.43 1.10
CA ARG A 440 -17.15 -13.18 -0.34
C ARG A 440 -18.42 -13.55 -1.07
N SER A 441 -19.12 -14.59 -0.62
CA SER A 441 -20.43 -14.96 -1.18
C SER A 441 -21.49 -13.88 -0.96
N LEU A 442 -21.35 -13.12 0.13
CA LEU A 442 -22.16 -11.95 0.45
C LEU A 442 -21.68 -10.66 -0.25
N GLY A 443 -20.67 -10.75 -1.12
CA GLY A 443 -20.14 -9.62 -1.89
C GLY A 443 -19.10 -8.77 -1.16
N CYS A 444 -18.67 -9.18 0.04
CA CYS A 444 -17.60 -8.50 0.77
C CYS A 444 -16.23 -8.91 0.22
N ARG A 445 -15.30 -7.96 0.08
CA ARG A 445 -13.92 -8.25 -0.31
C ARG A 445 -13.07 -8.49 0.93
N VAL A 446 -12.02 -9.29 0.83
CA VAL A 446 -11.14 -9.64 1.97
C VAL A 446 -9.71 -9.19 1.72
N ALA A 447 -9.15 -8.44 2.67
CA ALA A 447 -7.76 -8.03 2.65
C ALA A 447 -6.98 -8.56 3.86
N VAL A 448 -5.73 -8.95 3.64
CA VAL A 448 -4.79 -9.40 4.66
C VAL A 448 -3.62 -8.44 4.75
N VAL A 449 -3.27 -8.08 5.97
CA VAL A 449 -2.15 -7.19 6.30
C VAL A 449 -1.18 -7.98 7.18
N THR A 450 0.14 -7.83 7.00
CA THR A 450 1.14 -8.43 7.92
C THR A 450 2.47 -7.70 7.84
N SER A 451 3.24 -7.74 8.94
CA SER A 451 4.61 -7.22 8.97
C SER A 451 5.67 -8.18 8.38
N ASP A 452 5.28 -9.40 8.02
CA ASP A 452 6.17 -10.39 7.39
C ASP A 452 6.54 -9.99 5.94
N SER A 453 7.62 -10.56 5.41
CA SER A 453 8.04 -10.32 4.02
C SER A 453 6.98 -10.82 3.02
N ARG A 454 6.99 -10.27 1.80
CA ARG A 454 6.07 -10.74 0.74
C ARG A 454 6.26 -12.22 0.44
N ALA A 455 7.49 -12.72 0.48
CA ALA A 455 7.78 -14.14 0.29
C ALA A 455 7.14 -14.99 1.40
N SER A 456 7.29 -14.57 2.65
CA SER A 456 6.71 -15.26 3.82
C SER A 456 5.18 -15.22 3.84
N LEU A 457 4.56 -14.09 3.46
CA LEU A 457 3.11 -14.01 3.31
C LEU A 457 2.60 -14.86 2.15
N ASN A 458 3.28 -14.84 1.00
CA ASN A 458 2.88 -15.67 -0.14
C ASN A 458 3.01 -17.16 0.19
N GLN A 459 4.07 -17.55 0.90
CA GLN A 459 4.26 -18.91 1.38
C GLN A 459 3.12 -19.29 2.34
N PHE A 460 2.82 -18.45 3.33
CA PHE A 460 1.66 -18.64 4.23
C PHE A 460 0.34 -18.78 3.47
N LEU A 461 0.01 -17.84 2.57
CA LEU A 461 -1.24 -17.89 1.79
C LEU A 461 -1.33 -19.12 0.88
N THR A 462 -0.18 -19.64 0.43
CA THR A 462 -0.08 -20.86 -0.38
C THR A 462 -0.26 -22.10 0.49
N ASP A 463 0.45 -22.17 1.62
CA ASP A 463 0.40 -23.29 2.56
C ASP A 463 -1.01 -23.51 3.12
N PHE A 464 -1.80 -22.45 3.29
CA PHE A 464 -3.18 -22.50 3.77
C PHE A 464 -4.26 -22.42 2.68
N SER A 465 -3.87 -22.40 1.40
CA SER A 465 -4.81 -22.23 0.27
C SER A 465 -5.73 -21.00 0.39
N LEU A 466 -5.29 -19.97 1.13
CA LEU A 466 -6.05 -18.75 1.35
C LEU A 466 -5.89 -17.74 0.21
N ALA A 467 -4.91 -17.94 -0.69
CA ALA A 467 -4.60 -17.02 -1.78
C ALA A 467 -5.81 -16.70 -2.69
N SER A 468 -6.71 -17.66 -2.90
CA SER A 468 -7.93 -17.45 -3.69
C SER A 468 -9.05 -16.75 -2.93
N LEU A 469 -8.99 -16.75 -1.60
CA LEU A 469 -10.00 -16.16 -0.71
C LEU A 469 -9.61 -14.74 -0.27
N VAL A 470 -8.32 -14.44 -0.29
CA VAL A 470 -7.76 -13.12 0.00
C VAL A 470 -7.65 -12.32 -1.30
N ASP A 471 -8.49 -11.31 -1.47
CA ASP A 471 -8.44 -10.42 -2.64
C ASP A 471 -7.19 -9.52 -2.61
N TYR A 472 -6.72 -9.19 -1.41
CA TYR A 472 -5.63 -8.24 -1.21
C TYR A 472 -4.70 -8.68 -0.11
N SER A 473 -3.40 -8.61 -0.36
CA SER A 473 -2.38 -8.96 0.62
C SER A 473 -1.34 -7.83 0.71
N LEU A 474 -1.08 -7.34 1.91
CA LEU A 474 -0.20 -6.21 2.17
C LEU A 474 0.90 -6.60 3.16
N THR A 475 2.14 -6.48 2.70
CA THR A 475 3.36 -6.62 3.50
C THR A 475 4.13 -5.30 3.54
N PRO A 476 4.98 -5.05 4.54
CA PRO A 476 6.02 -4.03 4.41
C PRO A 476 6.93 -4.37 3.23
N ALA A 477 7.40 -3.35 2.54
CA ALA A 477 8.44 -3.51 1.53
C ALA A 477 9.77 -3.71 2.26
N GLU A 478 10.64 -4.60 1.77
CA GLU A 478 11.94 -4.97 2.38
C GLU A 478 12.86 -3.78 2.73
N HIS A 479 12.58 -2.58 2.23
CA HIS A 479 13.36 -1.35 2.46
C HIS A 479 12.55 -0.15 2.97
N GLN A 480 11.25 -0.34 3.25
CA GLN A 480 10.40 0.61 3.97
C GLN A 480 9.52 -0.18 4.92
N PRO A 481 10.07 -0.60 6.07
CA PRO A 481 9.21 -1.13 7.11
C PRO A 481 8.21 -0.08 7.54
N TRP A 482 7.06 -0.53 8.04
CA TRP A 482 5.99 0.34 8.49
C TRP A 482 6.47 1.15 9.71
N SER A 483 7.11 2.29 9.47
CA SER A 483 7.78 3.06 10.52
C SER A 483 6.78 3.58 11.56
N GLY A 484 6.99 3.22 12.84
CA GLY A 484 6.50 3.96 14.00
C GLY A 484 4.97 4.04 14.20
N ALA A 485 4.45 3.13 15.03
CA ALA A 485 3.27 3.29 15.91
C ALA A 485 1.88 3.64 15.30
N CYS A 486 1.61 3.34 14.02
CA CYS A 486 0.22 3.36 13.57
C CYS A 486 -0.07 2.39 12.41
N LYS A 487 -0.52 1.17 12.73
CA LYS A 487 -1.11 0.19 11.78
C LYS A 487 -2.22 0.78 10.89
N SER A 488 -2.68 2.01 11.12
CA SER A 488 -3.60 2.76 10.25
C SER A 488 -3.21 2.85 8.76
N GLN A 489 -1.92 2.93 8.41
CA GLN A 489 -1.48 3.09 7.02
C GLN A 489 -1.76 1.86 6.15
N PRO A 490 -1.33 0.65 6.55
CA PRO A 490 -1.65 -0.55 5.78
C PRO A 490 -3.16 -0.86 5.77
N LEU A 491 -3.90 -0.57 6.86
CA LEU A 491 -5.36 -0.73 6.88
C LEU A 491 -6.08 0.20 5.88
N LEU A 492 -5.66 1.48 5.79
CA LEU A 492 -6.16 2.40 4.75
C LEU A 492 -5.68 2.02 3.35
N ALA A 493 -4.52 1.37 3.23
CA ALA A 493 -4.05 0.84 1.96
C ALA A 493 -4.92 -0.35 1.50
N ALA A 494 -5.35 -1.22 2.42
CA ALA A 494 -6.31 -2.28 2.13
C ALA A 494 -7.67 -1.71 1.65
N CYS A 495 -8.21 -0.68 2.33
CA CYS A 495 -9.42 0.04 1.87
C CYS A 495 -9.30 0.56 0.44
N ARG A 496 -8.18 1.23 0.17
CA ARG A 496 -7.87 1.78 -1.15
C ARG A 496 -7.72 0.71 -2.21
N LEU A 497 -7.07 -0.40 -1.88
CA LEU A 497 -6.90 -1.53 -2.80
C LEU A 497 -8.23 -2.19 -3.14
N ALA A 498 -9.12 -2.33 -2.16
CA ALA A 498 -10.46 -2.88 -2.39
C ALA A 498 -11.42 -1.93 -3.12
N GLY A 499 -11.09 -0.65 -3.20
CA GLY A 499 -12.00 0.38 -3.69
C GLY A 499 -13.18 0.61 -2.74
N VAL A 500 -12.99 0.37 -1.45
CA VAL A 500 -14.03 0.51 -0.42
C VAL A 500 -13.69 1.70 0.48
N SER A 501 -14.70 2.52 0.79
CA SER A 501 -14.53 3.64 1.71
C SER A 501 -14.06 3.12 3.07
N PRO A 502 -13.14 3.81 3.77
CA PRO A 502 -12.85 3.57 5.17
C PRO A 502 -14.11 3.33 6.00
N ALA A 503 -15.14 4.15 5.80
CA ALA A 503 -16.42 4.09 6.52
C ALA A 503 -17.33 2.91 6.12
N ASP A 504 -16.98 2.15 5.08
CA ASP A 504 -17.65 0.92 4.63
C ASP A 504 -16.72 -0.29 4.74
N ALA A 505 -15.56 -0.10 5.36
CA ALA A 505 -14.58 -1.13 5.63
C ALA A 505 -14.50 -1.37 7.14
N VAL A 506 -14.29 -2.62 7.50
CA VAL A 506 -14.12 -3.05 8.89
C VAL A 506 -12.79 -3.76 9.04
N VAL A 507 -12.06 -3.37 10.08
CA VAL A 507 -10.83 -4.06 10.48
C VAL A 507 -11.16 -5.07 11.55
N VAL A 508 -10.67 -6.28 11.33
CA VAL A 508 -10.76 -7.43 12.20
C VAL A 508 -9.35 -7.71 12.70
N GLY A 509 -9.12 -7.53 14.01
CA GLY A 509 -7.78 -7.55 14.60
C GLY A 509 -7.79 -7.89 16.09
N ASP A 510 -6.76 -8.55 16.58
CA ASP A 510 -6.67 -9.08 17.95
C ASP A 510 -5.83 -8.24 18.91
N THR A 511 -4.91 -7.46 18.36
CA THR A 511 -4.07 -6.57 19.16
C THR A 511 -4.70 -5.18 19.32
N ARG A 512 -4.39 -4.51 20.43
CA ARG A 512 -4.79 -3.11 20.66
C ARG A 512 -4.25 -2.17 19.57
N ALA A 513 -3.14 -2.52 18.92
CA ALA A 513 -2.55 -1.76 17.83
C ALA A 513 -3.43 -1.78 16.56
N ASP A 514 -4.07 -2.91 16.25
CA ASP A 514 -5.01 -3.05 15.12
C ASP A 514 -6.27 -2.21 15.34
N LEU A 515 -6.87 -2.32 16.53
CA LEU A 515 -8.09 -1.61 16.89
C LEU A 515 -7.87 -0.10 17.01
N SER A 516 -6.77 0.33 17.60
CA SER A 516 -6.39 1.75 17.64
C SER A 516 -5.96 2.26 16.26
N GLY A 517 -5.33 1.42 15.44
CA GLY A 517 -4.95 1.70 14.06
C GLY A 517 -6.17 1.92 13.17
N GLY A 518 -7.19 1.07 13.26
CA GLY A 518 -8.46 1.20 12.55
C GLY A 518 -9.24 2.44 12.97
N ARG A 519 -9.29 2.77 14.26
CA ARG A 519 -9.92 4.02 14.74
C ARG A 519 -9.16 5.28 14.32
N ARG A 520 -7.82 5.25 14.33
CA ARG A 520 -7.00 6.36 13.79
C ARG A 520 -7.13 6.48 12.27
N ALA A 521 -7.30 5.36 11.56
CA ALA A 521 -7.67 5.30 10.15
C ALA A 521 -9.11 5.75 9.89
N ARG A 522 -9.93 5.93 10.94
CA ARG A 522 -11.35 6.28 10.88
C ARG A 522 -12.15 5.31 10.01
N LEU A 523 -11.88 4.02 10.17
CA LEU A 523 -12.65 2.98 9.52
C LEU A 523 -14.05 2.90 10.12
N GLY A 524 -15.01 2.37 9.36
CA GLY A 524 -16.43 2.38 9.70
C GLY A 524 -16.75 1.61 10.97
N ALA A 525 -15.99 0.54 11.22
CA ALA A 525 -15.92 -0.15 12.50
C ALA A 525 -14.57 -0.83 12.68
N THR A 526 -14.25 -1.16 13.94
CA THR A 526 -13.17 -2.09 14.29
C THR A 526 -13.74 -3.21 15.14
N VAL A 527 -13.41 -4.44 14.78
CA VAL A 527 -13.86 -5.66 15.43
C VAL A 527 -12.65 -6.36 16.03
N GLY A 528 -12.67 -6.54 17.34
CA GLY A 528 -11.67 -7.33 18.05
C GLY A 528 -11.81 -8.81 17.70
N VAL A 529 -10.71 -9.52 17.46
CA VAL A 529 -10.68 -10.99 17.51
C VAL A 529 -9.87 -11.36 18.73
N LEU A 530 -10.42 -12.05 19.73
CA LEU A 530 -9.63 -12.32 20.93
C LEU A 530 -8.66 -13.49 20.70
N SER A 531 -7.52 -13.22 20.08
CA SER A 531 -6.27 -13.91 20.39
C SER A 531 -5.44 -12.98 21.29
N GLY A 532 -5.89 -12.86 22.53
CA GLY A 532 -5.10 -12.57 23.75
C GLY A 532 -3.94 -11.57 23.67
N MET A 533 -4.26 -10.28 23.78
CA MET A 533 -3.67 -9.35 24.76
C MET A 533 -4.74 -8.33 25.18
N SER A 534 -4.76 -7.99 26.45
CA SER A 534 -5.88 -7.36 27.20
C SER A 534 -6.35 -5.97 26.74
N GLY A 535 -7.66 -5.83 26.48
CA GLY A 535 -8.40 -4.55 26.53
C GLY A 535 -9.72 -4.54 25.71
N PRO A 536 -10.87 -4.05 26.23
CA PRO A 536 -12.17 -4.21 25.57
C PRO A 536 -12.53 -3.01 24.69
N GLU A 537 -12.58 -3.20 23.37
CA GLU A 537 -13.15 -2.24 22.42
C GLU A 537 -13.94 -2.96 21.32
N ALA A 538 -15.05 -3.59 21.72
CA ALA A 538 -16.03 -4.11 20.76
C ALA A 538 -16.92 -2.95 20.25
N LEU A 539 -16.92 -2.79 18.92
CA LEU A 539 -17.77 -1.97 18.04
C LEU A 539 -18.18 -0.58 18.56
N MET A 540 -17.57 0.47 18.01
CA MET A 540 -18.02 1.85 18.16
C MET A 540 -18.34 2.47 16.79
N PRO A 541 -19.62 2.76 16.48
CA PRO A 541 -19.96 3.58 15.33
C PRO A 541 -19.71 5.07 15.65
N HIS A 542 -19.12 5.80 14.70
CA HIS A 542 -18.91 7.25 14.82
C HIS A 542 -20.15 8.01 14.32
N ALA A 543 -20.91 8.64 15.23
CA ALA A 543 -22.07 9.50 14.90
C ALA A 543 -21.82 10.98 15.27
N ASP A 544 -22.33 11.88 14.42
CA ASP A 544 -22.20 13.35 14.45
C ASP A 544 -22.76 14.02 15.72
N LEU A 545 -22.15 15.15 16.14
CA LEU A 545 -22.72 16.10 17.10
C LEU A 545 -22.43 17.56 16.71
N LEU A 546 -23.50 18.36 16.80
CA LEU A 546 -23.77 19.71 16.31
C LEU A 546 -23.66 20.78 17.45
N VAL A 547 -23.35 22.04 17.07
CA VAL A 547 -23.56 23.39 17.74
C VAL A 547 -22.82 23.72 19.08
N PRO A 548 -22.67 24.99 19.59
CA PRO A 548 -22.93 26.37 19.09
C PRO A 548 -21.87 27.49 19.46
N ASN A 549 -22.21 28.75 19.16
CA ASN A 549 -21.49 30.05 19.29
C ASN A 549 -21.16 30.61 20.72
N LEU A 550 -20.10 31.46 20.77
CA LEU A 550 -19.79 32.65 21.65
C LEU A 550 -19.40 32.43 23.15
N PRO A 551 -18.84 33.43 23.89
CA PRO A 551 -17.63 34.28 23.70
C PRO A 551 -16.76 34.47 24.99
N GLY A 552 -15.54 35.03 24.90
CA GLY A 552 -14.98 35.93 25.94
C GLY A 552 -13.63 35.59 26.63
N LEU A 553 -12.91 36.69 26.96
CA LEU A 553 -11.77 36.89 27.88
C LEU A 553 -10.36 36.48 27.41
N THR A 554 -9.60 37.37 26.74
CA THR A 554 -8.75 38.46 27.26
C THR A 554 -7.60 38.07 28.22
N GLY A 555 -6.37 38.18 27.68
CA GLY A 555 -5.23 38.85 28.32
C GLY A 555 -4.36 37.97 29.23
N LEU A 556 -3.06 38.15 29.40
CA LEU A 556 -2.04 39.15 29.05
C LEU A 556 -0.78 38.31 28.67
N LEU A 557 0.11 38.72 27.76
CA LEU A 557 1.21 39.62 28.10
C LEU A 557 1.85 40.19 26.81
N LYS A 558 1.96 41.52 26.81
CA LYS A 558 2.52 42.41 25.79
C LYS A 558 4.05 42.36 25.80
N ARG A 559 4.69 42.54 24.63
CA ARG A 559 5.53 43.72 24.30
C ARG A 559 5.91 43.76 22.80
N ARG A 560 5.83 44.98 22.25
CA ARG A 560 5.97 45.50 20.86
C ARG A 560 7.42 45.98 20.58
N PRO A 561 7.76 46.63 19.44
CA PRO A 561 7.40 46.40 18.01
C PRO A 561 8.64 46.45 17.07
N ALA A 562 8.51 45.98 15.83
CA ALA A 562 9.31 46.48 14.70
C ALA A 562 8.50 46.45 13.39
N ALA A 563 8.18 47.67 12.93
CA ALA A 563 7.86 48.17 11.59
C ALA A 563 7.00 47.35 10.58
N GLU A 564 5.96 48.04 10.12
CA GLU A 564 4.94 47.66 9.15
C GLU A 564 5.49 47.46 7.72
N LEU A 565 5.14 46.34 7.10
CA LEU A 565 4.86 46.23 5.68
C LEU A 565 3.57 45.41 5.53
N GLY A 566 2.53 46.06 5.07
CA GLY A 566 1.12 45.70 5.26
C GLY A 566 0.72 44.31 4.77
N ARG A 567 0.18 43.50 5.68
CA ARG A 567 -0.74 42.42 5.36
C ARG A 567 -2.12 43.03 5.14
N ARG A 568 -2.60 43.10 3.90
CA ARG A 568 -4.04 43.18 3.64
C ARG A 568 -4.67 41.86 4.09
N SER A 569 -5.56 41.96 5.07
CA SER A 569 -6.48 40.91 5.47
C SER A 569 -7.33 40.50 4.27
N TYR A 570 -7.32 39.21 3.90
CA TYR A 570 -8.32 38.64 3.01
C TYR A 570 -9.66 38.67 3.74
N SER A 571 -10.54 39.55 3.27
CA SER A 571 -11.94 39.64 3.70
C SER A 571 -12.64 38.31 3.45
N THR A 572 -13.14 37.69 4.52
CA THR A 572 -14.20 36.69 4.47
C THR A 572 -15.53 37.39 4.16
N SER A 573 -15.72 37.70 2.88
CA SER A 573 -17.00 38.10 2.30
C SER A 573 -16.85 37.93 0.79
N ALA A 574 -17.13 36.73 0.28
CA ALA A 574 -17.24 36.51 -1.16
C ALA A 574 -18.62 37.00 -1.62
N ALA A 575 -18.73 38.30 -1.89
CA ALA A 575 -19.58 38.75 -2.98
C ALA A 575 -19.06 38.09 -4.28
N SER A 576 -19.95 37.68 -5.17
CA SER A 576 -19.65 36.96 -6.42
C SER A 576 -18.62 37.71 -7.28
N ALA A 577 -17.34 37.37 -7.18
CA ALA A 577 -16.29 37.96 -8.02
C ALA A 577 -16.31 37.26 -9.39
N GLU A 578 -16.75 37.99 -10.42
CA GLU A 578 -16.68 37.55 -11.81
C GLU A 578 -15.27 37.78 -12.39
N TYR A 579 -14.75 36.82 -13.17
CA TYR A 579 -13.46 36.90 -13.85
C TYR A 579 -13.66 36.83 -15.37
N ASP A 580 -12.81 37.47 -16.17
CA ASP A 580 -12.86 37.31 -17.63
C ASP A 580 -12.45 35.90 -18.04
N TYR A 581 -11.34 35.42 -17.48
CA TYR A 581 -10.81 34.09 -17.71
C TYR A 581 -10.61 33.34 -16.39
N VAL A 582 -10.98 32.07 -16.38
CA VAL A 582 -10.69 31.15 -15.29
C VAL A 582 -9.80 30.02 -15.81
N ILE A 583 -8.58 29.92 -15.29
CA ILE A 583 -7.58 28.93 -15.69
C ILE A 583 -7.53 27.82 -14.63
N VAL A 584 -7.71 26.58 -15.06
CA VAL A 584 -7.72 25.40 -14.20
C VAL A 584 -6.38 24.65 -14.32
N GLY A 585 -5.59 24.69 -13.25
CA GLY A 585 -4.26 24.08 -13.18
C GLY A 585 -3.15 25.12 -13.39
N ALA A 586 -2.31 25.30 -12.37
CA ALA A 586 -1.13 26.17 -12.44
C ALA A 586 0.12 25.41 -12.88
N GLY A 587 -0.02 24.56 -13.91
CA GLY A 587 1.07 23.79 -14.49
C GLY A 587 1.99 24.59 -15.41
N SER A 588 2.71 23.88 -16.29
CA SER A 588 3.59 24.50 -17.28
C SER A 588 2.84 25.52 -18.17
N ALA A 589 1.68 25.13 -18.72
CA ALA A 589 0.87 26.00 -19.56
C ALA A 589 0.09 27.06 -18.76
N GLY A 590 -0.56 26.67 -17.66
CA GLY A 590 -1.41 27.59 -16.88
C GLY A 590 -0.66 28.79 -16.30
N CYS A 591 0.59 28.60 -15.87
CA CYS A 591 1.43 29.72 -15.42
C CYS A 591 1.75 30.72 -16.53
N VAL A 592 2.00 30.24 -17.75
CA VAL A 592 2.26 31.08 -18.94
C VAL A 592 1.01 31.87 -19.29
N LEU A 593 -0.15 31.21 -19.39
CA LEU A 593 -1.43 31.85 -19.68
C LEU A 593 -1.78 32.93 -18.65
N ALA A 594 -1.66 32.62 -17.36
CA ALA A 594 -1.92 33.59 -16.30
C ALA A 594 -1.02 34.83 -16.43
N ASN A 595 0.25 34.66 -16.80
CA ASN A 595 1.14 35.78 -17.06
C ASN A 595 0.71 36.57 -18.31
N ARG A 596 0.54 35.91 -19.46
CA ARG A 596 0.28 36.59 -20.73
C ARG A 596 -1.08 37.27 -20.79
N LEU A 597 -2.14 36.64 -20.28
CA LEU A 597 -3.48 37.22 -20.29
C LEU A 597 -3.59 38.46 -19.39
N THR A 598 -2.87 38.47 -18.26
CA THR A 598 -2.90 39.59 -17.29
C THR A 598 -1.96 40.74 -17.65
N GLU A 599 -1.21 40.65 -18.75
CA GLU A 599 -0.50 41.81 -19.33
C GLU A 599 -1.48 42.92 -19.75
N ASP A 600 -2.71 42.56 -20.13
CA ASP A 600 -3.79 43.53 -20.29
C ASP A 600 -4.41 43.84 -18.91
N SER A 601 -4.26 45.07 -18.45
CA SER A 601 -4.77 45.52 -17.16
C SER A 601 -6.29 45.49 -17.04
N ASN A 602 -7.01 45.44 -18.17
CA ASN A 602 -8.47 45.39 -18.21
C ASN A 602 -9.02 43.96 -18.10
N VAL A 603 -8.15 42.94 -18.14
CA VAL A 603 -8.54 41.53 -18.07
C VAL A 603 -8.31 41.01 -16.66
N ARG A 604 -9.35 40.46 -16.03
CA ARG A 604 -9.27 39.80 -14.72
C ARG A 604 -9.16 38.29 -14.89
N VAL A 605 -8.13 37.69 -14.29
CA VAL A 605 -7.86 36.26 -14.39
C VAL A 605 -7.87 35.61 -13.02
N LEU A 606 -8.55 34.46 -12.92
CA LEU A 606 -8.41 33.55 -11.80
C LEU A 606 -7.60 32.33 -12.23
N LEU A 607 -6.53 32.01 -11.50
CA LEU A 607 -5.76 30.78 -11.64
C LEU A 607 -5.98 29.87 -10.43
N ILE A 608 -6.43 28.64 -10.66
CA ILE A 608 -6.75 27.67 -9.61
C ILE A 608 -5.80 26.49 -9.68
N GLU A 609 -5.21 26.10 -8.55
CA GLU A 609 -4.32 24.94 -8.43
C GLU A 609 -4.75 24.02 -7.29
N ALA A 610 -4.78 22.71 -7.55
CA ALA A 610 -5.12 21.69 -6.57
C ALA A 610 -4.02 21.46 -5.53
N GLY A 611 -2.76 21.73 -5.91
CA GLY A 611 -1.59 21.63 -5.06
C GLY A 611 -1.28 22.88 -4.25
N PRO A 612 -0.30 22.77 -3.34
CA PRO A 612 0.21 23.90 -2.56
C PRO A 612 1.14 24.80 -3.38
N THR A 613 1.62 25.87 -2.76
CA THR A 613 2.68 26.73 -3.32
C THR A 613 4.07 26.06 -3.33
N ASP A 614 4.91 26.41 -4.31
CA ASP A 614 6.31 25.94 -4.42
C ASP A 614 7.30 26.75 -3.54
N ARG A 615 7.02 28.03 -3.26
CA ARG A 615 7.96 29.05 -2.71
C ARG A 615 8.84 28.64 -1.53
N ARG A 616 8.34 27.79 -0.63
CA ARG A 616 9.02 27.45 0.63
C ARG A 616 9.68 26.08 0.61
N ASN A 617 9.63 25.36 -0.52
CA ASN A 617 10.21 24.03 -0.62
C ASN A 617 11.61 24.08 -1.22
N LEU A 618 12.63 23.96 -0.37
CA LEU A 618 14.03 23.92 -0.78
C LEU A 618 14.34 22.77 -1.74
N PHE A 619 13.69 21.61 -1.57
CA PHE A 619 13.89 20.43 -2.42
C PHE A 619 13.33 20.61 -3.83
N ILE A 620 12.31 21.47 -4.02
CA ILE A 620 11.85 21.83 -5.37
C ILE A 620 12.91 22.71 -6.05
N HIS A 621 13.46 23.68 -5.31
CA HIS A 621 14.37 24.66 -5.89
C HIS A 621 15.79 24.16 -6.11
N MET A 622 16.26 23.16 -5.36
CA MET A 622 17.57 22.53 -5.53
C MET A 622 17.52 21.49 -6.67
N PRO A 623 18.21 21.70 -7.81
CA PRO A 623 18.18 20.78 -8.94
C PRO A 623 18.50 19.31 -8.60
N ALA A 624 19.53 19.07 -7.78
CA ALA A 624 19.94 17.70 -7.41
C ALA A 624 18.93 16.98 -6.49
N ALA A 625 17.99 17.70 -5.88
CA ALA A 625 16.98 17.14 -4.99
C ALA A 625 15.72 16.60 -5.73
N LEU A 626 15.84 16.41 -7.04
CA LEU A 626 14.77 15.95 -7.94
C LEU A 626 13.92 14.79 -7.38
N MET A 627 14.57 13.72 -6.92
CA MET A 627 13.90 12.48 -6.51
C MET A 627 13.00 12.66 -5.27
N TYR A 628 13.36 13.55 -4.33
CA TYR A 628 12.63 13.69 -3.05
C TYR A 628 11.15 14.04 -3.22
N ASN A 629 10.82 14.89 -4.19
CA ASN A 629 9.44 15.30 -4.41
C ASN A 629 8.66 14.32 -5.31
N LEU A 630 9.37 13.45 -6.04
CA LEU A 630 8.74 12.41 -6.85
C LEU A 630 8.28 11.24 -5.99
N CYS A 631 8.88 10.98 -4.83
CA CYS A 631 8.56 9.79 -4.01
C CYS A 631 7.39 9.96 -3.02
N HIS A 632 6.74 11.14 -2.93
CA HIS A 632 5.64 11.37 -1.99
C HIS A 632 4.46 12.08 -2.66
N ASP A 633 3.25 11.67 -2.31
CA ASP A 633 1.98 12.25 -2.78
C ASP A 633 1.70 13.69 -2.31
N LYS A 634 2.65 14.45 -1.76
CA LYS A 634 2.40 15.80 -1.24
C LYS A 634 2.32 16.83 -2.37
N TYR A 635 3.37 16.87 -3.19
CA TYR A 635 3.51 17.74 -4.37
C TYR A 635 3.26 16.98 -5.68
N ASN A 636 2.89 15.70 -5.56
CA ASN A 636 2.74 14.78 -6.66
C ASN A 636 1.34 14.16 -6.60
N TRP A 637 0.70 14.01 -7.75
CA TRP A 637 -0.56 13.27 -7.88
C TRP A 637 -0.42 11.78 -7.59
N TYR A 638 0.76 11.22 -7.83
CA TYR A 638 1.10 9.83 -7.49
C TYR A 638 0.22 8.81 -8.23
N TYR A 639 0.01 9.01 -9.53
CA TYR A 639 -0.83 8.14 -10.35
C TYR A 639 -0.17 6.79 -10.61
N HIS A 640 -1.00 5.81 -10.97
CA HIS A 640 -0.58 4.50 -11.43
C HIS A 640 -1.39 4.11 -12.67
N THR A 641 -0.78 3.34 -13.57
CA THR A 641 -1.47 2.74 -14.71
C THR A 641 -2.38 1.59 -14.26
N LEU A 642 -3.27 1.14 -15.13
CA LEU A 642 -3.83 -0.21 -15.06
C LEU A 642 -2.70 -1.24 -15.25
N PRO A 643 -2.91 -2.51 -14.85
CA PRO A 643 -2.03 -3.61 -15.21
C PRO A 643 -1.79 -3.63 -16.72
N GLN A 644 -0.53 -3.49 -17.13
CA GLN A 644 -0.16 -3.36 -18.53
C GLN A 644 -0.09 -4.72 -19.20
N LYS A 645 -1.05 -5.00 -20.09
CA LYS A 645 -1.24 -6.30 -20.75
C LYS A 645 0.01 -6.86 -21.41
N HIS A 646 0.82 -6.00 -22.04
CA HIS A 646 2.02 -6.40 -22.78
C HIS A 646 3.32 -6.24 -21.97
N MET A 647 3.20 -5.95 -20.66
CA MET A 647 4.32 -5.70 -19.75
C MET A 647 4.18 -6.56 -18.48
N ASP A 648 3.82 -7.84 -18.65
CA ASP A 648 3.67 -8.82 -17.57
C ASP A 648 2.74 -8.34 -16.43
N SER A 649 1.65 -7.65 -16.80
CA SER A 649 0.65 -7.08 -15.88
C SER A 649 1.21 -6.08 -14.87
N ARG A 650 2.38 -5.48 -15.13
CA ARG A 650 2.96 -4.45 -14.27
C ARG A 650 2.02 -3.24 -14.16
N VAL A 651 1.90 -2.74 -12.94
CA VAL A 651 1.27 -1.46 -12.63
C VAL A 651 2.39 -0.43 -12.52
N MET A 652 2.40 0.54 -13.42
CA MET A 652 3.52 1.48 -13.59
C MET A 652 3.22 2.80 -12.90
N TYR A 653 4.26 3.42 -12.34
CA TYR A 653 4.12 4.61 -11.52
C TYR A 653 4.25 5.90 -12.35
N TRP A 654 3.24 6.77 -12.29
CA TRP A 654 3.15 8.02 -13.06
C TRP A 654 3.15 9.25 -12.14
N PRO A 655 4.32 9.79 -11.78
CA PRO A 655 4.41 11.02 -10.99
C PRO A 655 4.03 12.23 -11.84
N ARG A 656 3.09 13.05 -11.36
CA ARG A 656 2.70 14.34 -11.96
C ARG A 656 2.68 15.44 -10.92
N GLY A 657 3.20 16.62 -11.27
CA GLY A 657 3.24 17.75 -10.34
C GLY A 657 1.85 18.25 -9.96
N ARG A 658 1.58 18.27 -8.66
CA ARG A 658 0.43 18.90 -8.01
C ARG A 658 0.94 19.95 -7.04
N VAL A 659 1.35 21.08 -7.60
CA VAL A 659 2.00 22.23 -6.95
C VAL A 659 1.97 23.38 -7.95
N LEU A 660 2.10 24.64 -7.51
CA LEU A 660 2.34 25.74 -8.45
C LEU A 660 3.56 25.46 -9.34
N GLY A 661 3.40 25.65 -10.65
CA GLY A 661 4.34 25.25 -11.71
C GLY A 661 4.10 23.84 -12.22
N GLY A 662 3.26 23.05 -11.56
CA GLY A 662 2.91 21.67 -11.89
C GLY A 662 4.15 20.80 -12.08
N SER A 663 4.17 20.01 -13.16
CA SER A 663 5.30 19.14 -13.46
C SER A 663 6.61 19.89 -13.74
N SER A 664 6.61 21.17 -14.14
CA SER A 664 7.88 21.93 -14.27
C SER A 664 8.60 22.16 -12.94
N SER A 665 7.86 22.12 -11.82
CA SER A 665 8.42 22.18 -10.47
C SER A 665 8.99 20.84 -10.00
N LEU A 666 8.72 19.73 -10.70
CA LEU A 666 9.18 18.39 -10.36
C LEU A 666 10.05 17.71 -11.43
N ASN A 667 10.13 18.23 -12.65
CA ASN A 667 10.79 17.58 -13.79
C ASN A 667 12.31 17.48 -13.62
N ALA A 668 12.97 16.73 -14.49
CA ALA A 668 14.44 16.60 -14.50
C ALA A 668 15.19 17.83 -15.08
N MET A 669 14.46 18.91 -15.39
CA MET A 669 14.92 20.20 -15.94
C MET A 669 15.54 20.17 -17.34
N VAL A 670 15.76 19.01 -17.94
CA VAL A 670 16.21 18.92 -19.35
C VAL A 670 15.28 19.73 -20.26
N TYR A 671 15.87 20.64 -21.03
CA TYR A 671 15.18 21.48 -21.99
C TYR A 671 15.46 20.98 -23.40
N VAL A 672 14.42 20.44 -24.02
CA VAL A 672 14.39 20.07 -25.44
C VAL A 672 13.07 20.53 -26.04
N ARG A 673 13.01 20.60 -27.37
CA ARG A 673 11.86 21.11 -28.11
C ARG A 673 11.17 20.07 -28.98
N GLY A 674 11.73 18.88 -29.18
CA GLY A 674 11.28 17.99 -30.25
C GLY A 674 11.94 18.32 -31.59
N HIS A 675 11.70 17.48 -32.60
CA HIS A 675 12.23 17.69 -33.95
C HIS A 675 11.28 18.60 -34.76
N ALA A 676 11.82 19.35 -35.72
CA ALA A 676 11.02 20.19 -36.61
C ALA A 676 9.88 19.40 -37.30
N PHE A 677 10.21 18.22 -37.80
CA PHE A 677 9.24 17.37 -38.53
C PHE A 677 8.08 16.88 -37.67
N ASP A 678 8.20 16.90 -36.33
CA ASP A 678 7.08 16.52 -35.47
C ASP A 678 5.95 17.57 -35.51
N TYR A 679 6.31 18.85 -35.62
CA TYR A 679 5.38 19.98 -35.75
C TYR A 679 4.81 20.08 -37.17
N ASP A 680 5.63 19.81 -38.18
CA ASP A 680 5.13 19.74 -39.55
C ASP A 680 4.14 18.58 -39.73
N ARG A 681 4.34 17.48 -38.98
CA ARG A 681 3.36 16.41 -38.86
C ARG A 681 2.07 16.89 -38.19
N TRP A 682 2.12 17.66 -37.10
CA TRP A 682 0.92 18.23 -36.48
C TRP A 682 0.07 19.03 -37.46
N ALA A 683 0.70 19.86 -38.31
CA ALA A 683 0.00 20.62 -39.33
C ALA A 683 -0.73 19.70 -40.34
N LYS A 684 -0.08 18.59 -40.74
CA LYS A 684 -0.68 17.56 -41.61
C LYS A 684 -1.80 16.78 -40.92
N GLU A 685 -1.71 16.60 -39.61
CA GLU A 685 -2.73 15.97 -38.76
C GLU A 685 -3.92 16.90 -38.45
N GLY A 686 -3.98 18.09 -39.07
CA GLY A 686 -5.11 19.02 -38.98
C GLY A 686 -4.95 20.15 -37.98
N ALA A 687 -3.81 20.25 -37.27
CA ALA A 687 -3.47 21.42 -36.46
C ALA A 687 -2.88 22.53 -37.35
N ALA A 688 -3.70 23.10 -38.22
CA ALA A 688 -3.28 24.16 -39.15
C ALA A 688 -2.65 25.34 -38.39
N GLY A 689 -1.55 25.87 -38.92
CA GLY A 689 -0.78 26.94 -38.27
C GLY A 689 0.05 26.46 -37.08
N TRP A 690 0.30 25.16 -36.89
CA TRP A 690 1.21 24.60 -35.88
C TRP A 690 2.43 23.90 -36.48
N SER A 691 2.84 24.27 -37.70
CA SER A 691 4.09 23.77 -38.30
C SER A 691 5.31 24.23 -37.49
N TYR A 692 6.50 23.68 -37.77
CA TYR A 692 7.70 24.13 -37.08
C TYR A 692 7.97 25.62 -37.27
N ALA A 693 7.77 26.11 -38.50
CA ALA A 693 7.88 27.53 -38.83
C ALA A 693 6.94 28.40 -37.97
N ASP A 694 5.74 27.92 -37.68
CA ASP A 694 4.78 28.65 -36.84
C ASP A 694 5.07 28.55 -35.33
N CYS A 695 5.84 27.55 -34.90
CA CYS A 695 6.12 27.27 -33.48
C CYS A 695 7.46 27.86 -33.02
N LEU A 696 8.46 27.89 -33.89
CA LEU A 696 9.82 28.36 -33.59
C LEU A 696 9.87 29.80 -33.01
N PRO A 697 9.13 30.79 -33.54
CA PRO A 697 9.10 32.13 -32.94
C PRO A 697 8.64 32.13 -31.48
N TYR A 698 7.74 31.21 -31.11
CA TYR A 698 7.21 31.08 -29.75
C TYR A 698 8.17 30.35 -28.82
N PHE A 699 8.94 29.38 -29.32
CA PHE A 699 10.07 28.82 -28.57
C PHE A 699 11.10 29.90 -28.21
N ARG A 700 11.45 30.77 -29.17
CA ARG A 700 12.37 31.90 -28.96
C ARG A 700 11.80 32.94 -27.99
N LYS A 701 10.51 33.29 -28.15
CA LYS A 701 9.80 34.22 -27.25
C LYS A 701 9.80 33.74 -25.79
N ALA A 702 9.69 32.43 -25.57
CA ALA A 702 9.67 31.84 -24.23
C ALA A 702 11.06 31.82 -23.57
N GLN A 703 12.11 31.60 -24.37
CA GLN A 703 13.45 31.28 -23.88
C GLN A 703 14.34 32.53 -23.71
N HIS A 704 15.12 32.52 -22.64
CA HIS A 704 16.38 33.26 -22.52
C HIS A 704 17.49 32.25 -22.25
N HIS A 705 18.47 32.15 -23.14
CA HIS A 705 19.61 31.26 -22.93
C HIS A 705 20.75 31.99 -22.23
N ASP A 706 21.18 31.50 -21.07
CA ASP A 706 22.18 32.16 -20.22
C ASP A 706 23.60 32.12 -20.85
N ASP A 707 23.92 31.05 -21.60
CA ASP A 707 25.29 30.80 -22.10
C ASP A 707 25.47 30.88 -23.64
N LEU A 708 24.39 30.88 -24.45
CA LEU A 708 24.43 30.88 -25.90
C LEU A 708 23.80 32.19 -26.42
N PRO A 709 24.35 32.80 -27.48
CA PRO A 709 23.74 33.97 -28.08
C PRO A 709 22.40 33.62 -28.70
N ALA A 710 21.49 34.60 -28.73
CA ALA A 710 20.27 34.47 -29.52
C ALA A 710 20.59 34.37 -31.01
N ASP A 711 19.94 33.45 -31.69
CA ASP A 711 20.05 33.23 -33.13
C ASP A 711 18.66 32.86 -33.70
N ASP A 712 18.63 32.23 -34.87
CA ASP A 712 17.38 31.80 -35.52
C ASP A 712 16.64 30.70 -34.75
N TYR A 713 17.31 30.00 -33.83
CA TYR A 713 16.75 28.94 -33.00
C TYR A 713 16.65 29.33 -31.52
N VAL A 714 17.68 29.98 -30.96
CA VAL A 714 17.84 30.28 -29.53
C VAL A 714 17.17 31.61 -29.19
N GLY A 715 16.41 31.62 -28.09
CA GLY A 715 15.79 32.84 -27.55
C GLY A 715 16.71 33.62 -26.62
N GLY A 716 16.59 34.95 -26.62
CA GLY A 716 17.46 35.86 -25.87
C GLY A 716 16.79 36.71 -24.79
N ASP A 717 15.47 36.81 -24.76
CA ASP A 717 14.76 37.78 -23.90
C ASP A 717 13.53 37.21 -23.20
N GLY A 718 13.30 35.90 -23.34
CA GLY A 718 12.16 35.22 -22.74
C GLY A 718 12.28 35.05 -21.22
N PRO A 719 11.17 34.87 -20.51
CA PRO A 719 11.19 34.70 -19.04
C PRO A 719 11.73 33.35 -18.57
N LEU A 720 11.76 32.33 -19.44
CA LEU A 720 12.28 31.01 -19.12
C LEU A 720 13.80 30.97 -19.37
N HIS A 721 14.57 31.12 -18.29
CA HIS A 721 16.00 30.92 -18.32
C HIS A 721 16.34 29.45 -18.58
N VAL A 722 17.25 29.24 -19.54
CA VAL A 722 17.82 27.97 -19.94
C VAL A 722 19.33 28.11 -19.92
N SER A 723 20.03 27.15 -19.33
CA SER A 723 21.50 27.18 -19.20
C SER A 723 22.10 25.83 -19.56
N ARG A 724 23.34 25.84 -20.05
CA ARG A 724 24.11 24.63 -20.28
C ARG A 724 24.57 24.01 -18.96
N GLY A 725 24.69 22.69 -18.93
CA GLY A 725 25.33 21.97 -17.83
C GLY A 725 26.73 22.51 -17.52
N ARG A 726 27.05 22.60 -16.23
CA ARG A 726 28.32 23.20 -15.75
C ARG A 726 29.21 22.20 -15.01
N THR A 727 28.85 20.92 -14.98
CA THR A 727 29.71 19.92 -14.33
C THR A 727 30.87 19.57 -15.24
N ALA A 728 32.09 19.79 -14.74
CA ALA A 728 33.31 19.29 -15.39
C ALA A 728 33.50 17.78 -15.12
N HIS A 729 32.42 16.99 -15.14
CA HIS A 729 32.46 15.58 -14.78
C HIS A 729 33.00 14.75 -15.97
N PRO A 730 34.10 13.99 -15.82
CA PRO A 730 34.79 13.35 -16.95
C PRO A 730 33.93 12.34 -17.72
N LEU A 731 32.96 11.70 -17.06
CA LEU A 731 32.03 10.78 -17.74
C LEU A 731 31.13 11.45 -18.79
N HIS A 732 30.83 12.75 -18.68
CA HIS A 732 30.10 13.48 -19.73
C HIS A 732 30.95 13.61 -21.00
N SER A 733 32.24 13.94 -20.84
CA SER A 733 33.19 13.97 -21.96
C SER A 733 33.39 12.58 -22.56
N ALA A 734 33.44 11.53 -21.73
CA ALA A 734 33.54 10.15 -22.21
C ALA A 734 32.31 9.74 -23.02
N TRP A 735 31.10 10.12 -22.60
CA TRP A 735 29.87 9.89 -23.36
C TRP A 735 29.90 10.53 -24.75
N LEU A 736 30.29 11.81 -24.83
CA LEU A 736 30.37 12.53 -26.11
C LEU A 736 31.42 11.91 -27.04
N ALA A 737 32.62 11.62 -26.52
CA ALA A 737 33.67 10.96 -27.29
C ALA A 737 33.24 9.56 -27.76
N ALA A 738 32.60 8.78 -26.90
CA ALA A 738 32.09 7.45 -27.24
C ALA A 738 31.00 7.50 -28.32
N GLY A 739 30.12 8.49 -28.30
CA GLY A 739 29.14 8.66 -29.38
C GLY A 739 29.79 8.97 -30.72
N GLN A 740 30.85 9.79 -30.74
CA GLN A 740 31.65 10.04 -31.94
C GLN A 740 32.41 8.81 -32.42
N GLU A 741 33.04 8.08 -31.50
CA GLU A 741 33.72 6.81 -31.80
C GLU A 741 32.73 5.75 -32.31
N ALA A 742 31.46 5.82 -31.91
CA ALA A 742 30.38 5.01 -32.48
C ALA A 742 29.90 5.52 -33.84
N GLY A 743 30.47 6.60 -34.40
CA GLY A 743 30.12 7.11 -35.73
C GLY A 743 28.95 8.10 -35.76
N TYR A 744 28.48 8.58 -34.60
CA TYR A 744 27.47 9.65 -34.55
C TYR A 744 28.12 11.04 -34.52
N PRO A 745 27.51 12.07 -35.15
CA PRO A 745 28.04 13.42 -35.09
C PRO A 745 27.90 14.02 -33.67
N LEU A 746 28.70 15.04 -33.37
CA LEU A 746 28.42 15.93 -32.25
C LEU A 746 27.38 16.98 -32.68
N SER A 747 26.39 17.22 -31.83
CA SER A 747 25.49 18.35 -31.97
C SER A 747 25.83 19.42 -30.92
N ASP A 748 26.03 20.65 -31.40
CA ASP A 748 26.26 21.82 -30.56
C ASP A 748 24.99 22.28 -29.83
N ASN A 749 23.83 21.99 -30.40
CA ASN A 749 22.52 22.35 -29.88
C ASN A 749 21.46 21.33 -30.34
N LEU A 750 21.05 20.44 -29.42
CA LEU A 750 20.12 19.34 -29.67
C LEU A 750 18.66 19.77 -29.95
N TYR A 751 18.36 21.07 -29.99
CA TYR A 751 17.08 21.61 -30.46
C TYR A 751 17.24 22.75 -31.47
N GLY A 752 18.46 22.96 -31.98
CA GLY A 752 18.80 23.92 -33.03
C GLY A 752 18.77 23.28 -34.42
N TYR A 753 19.70 23.71 -35.29
CA TYR A 753 19.83 23.22 -36.66
C TYR A 753 19.93 21.68 -36.76
N GLN A 754 20.72 21.05 -35.87
CA GLN A 754 20.99 19.61 -35.92
C GLN A 754 20.64 18.93 -34.58
N GLN A 755 19.56 18.14 -34.57
CA GLN A 755 19.22 17.31 -33.40
C GLN A 755 19.96 15.97 -33.39
N GLU A 756 20.20 15.35 -34.56
CA GLU A 756 20.85 14.05 -34.65
C GLU A 756 22.31 14.10 -34.17
N GLY A 757 22.69 13.15 -33.31
CA GLY A 757 24.02 13.04 -32.72
C GLY A 757 24.01 12.98 -31.20
N VAL A 758 25.20 12.99 -30.62
CA VAL A 758 25.41 13.16 -29.16
C VAL A 758 25.78 14.62 -28.85
N GLY A 759 25.35 15.13 -27.70
CA GLY A 759 25.55 16.54 -27.38
C GLY A 759 25.25 16.90 -25.93
N TRP A 760 25.48 18.17 -25.61
CA TRP A 760 25.09 18.75 -24.33
C TRP A 760 23.58 19.02 -24.31
N LEU A 761 22.94 18.63 -23.22
CA LEU A 761 21.55 18.93 -22.94
C LEU A 761 21.47 20.19 -22.08
N ASP A 762 20.74 21.19 -22.55
CA ASP A 762 20.48 22.38 -21.76
C ASP A 762 19.39 22.11 -20.71
N MET A 763 19.36 22.94 -19.67
CA MET A 763 18.46 22.76 -18.53
C MET A 763 17.73 24.05 -18.18
N THR A 764 16.50 23.94 -17.68
CA THR A 764 15.77 25.05 -17.05
C THR A 764 16.28 25.27 -15.62
N VAL A 765 17.53 25.71 -15.50
CA VAL A 765 18.22 26.07 -14.26
C VAL A 765 18.77 27.48 -14.43
N HIS A 766 18.64 28.31 -13.40
CA HIS A 766 19.16 29.67 -13.40
C HIS A 766 19.73 30.01 -12.04
N ASN A 767 20.96 30.54 -12.02
CA ASN A 767 21.71 30.82 -10.78
C ASN A 767 21.69 29.63 -9.80
N GLY A 768 21.91 28.41 -10.33
CA GLY A 768 21.97 27.17 -9.57
C GLY A 768 20.64 26.71 -8.94
N ARG A 769 19.52 27.30 -9.36
CA ARG A 769 18.17 26.93 -8.90
C ARG A 769 17.34 26.45 -10.06
N ARG A 770 16.43 25.50 -9.81
CA ARG A 770 15.38 25.12 -10.75
C ARG A 770 14.61 26.38 -11.19
N TRP A 771 14.42 26.52 -12.50
CA TRP A 771 13.67 27.61 -13.10
C TRP A 771 12.33 27.12 -13.67
N SER A 772 11.37 26.84 -12.78
CA SER A 772 10.03 26.36 -13.14
C SER A 772 9.16 27.46 -13.78
N THR A 773 8.03 27.10 -14.39
CA THR A 773 7.08 28.09 -14.93
C THR A 773 6.42 28.93 -13.84
N ALA A 774 6.32 28.41 -12.61
CA ALA A 774 5.92 29.23 -11.46
C ALA A 774 6.91 30.37 -11.22
N THR A 775 8.21 30.08 -11.30
CA THR A 775 9.28 31.06 -11.10
C THR A 775 9.40 32.03 -12.27
N ALA A 776 9.46 31.50 -13.50
CA ALA A 776 9.63 32.28 -14.71
C ALA A 776 8.41 33.16 -15.04
N TYR A 777 7.19 32.64 -14.91
CA TYR A 777 5.98 33.31 -15.38
C TYR A 777 5.06 33.76 -14.24
N LEU A 778 4.69 32.85 -13.34
CA LEU A 778 3.63 33.14 -12.36
C LEU A 778 4.07 34.19 -11.33
N TRP A 779 5.25 34.05 -10.73
CA TRP A 779 5.67 34.93 -9.64
C TRP A 779 5.90 36.39 -10.04
N PRO A 780 6.42 36.69 -11.25
CA PRO A 780 6.36 38.04 -11.79
C PRO A 780 4.94 38.56 -11.96
N ALA A 781 4.02 37.76 -12.51
CA ALA A 781 2.63 38.16 -12.79
C ALA A 781 1.77 38.28 -11.51
N ALA A 782 2.04 37.50 -10.47
CA ALA A 782 1.28 37.49 -9.22
C ALA A 782 1.35 38.81 -8.42
N LYS A 783 2.21 39.75 -8.85
CA LYS A 783 2.28 41.12 -8.31
C LYS A 783 1.18 42.04 -8.91
N ARG A 784 0.57 41.64 -10.02
CA ARG A 784 -0.44 42.43 -10.73
C ARG A 784 -1.81 42.31 -10.04
N PRO A 785 -2.58 43.40 -9.89
CA PRO A 785 -3.84 43.38 -9.15
C PRO A 785 -4.98 42.65 -9.87
N ASN A 786 -4.84 42.39 -11.17
CA ASN A 786 -5.83 41.71 -12.02
C ASN A 786 -5.61 40.19 -12.12
N LEU A 787 -4.65 39.62 -11.37
CA LEU A 787 -4.45 38.18 -11.24
C LEU A 787 -4.80 37.71 -9.83
N THR A 788 -5.77 36.81 -9.71
CA THR A 788 -6.04 36.07 -8.47
C THR A 788 -5.49 34.66 -8.60
N VAL A 789 -4.71 34.19 -7.63
CA VAL A 789 -4.18 32.81 -7.57
C VAL A 789 -4.74 32.11 -6.34
N VAL A 790 -5.33 30.94 -6.54
CA VAL A 790 -5.91 30.10 -5.48
C VAL A 790 -5.23 28.74 -5.51
N THR A 791 -4.71 28.29 -4.36
CA THR A 791 -4.08 26.98 -4.19
C THR A 791 -4.93 26.06 -3.33
N ASP A 792 -4.57 24.77 -3.28
CA ASP A 792 -5.23 23.75 -2.45
C ASP A 792 -6.74 23.61 -2.73
N LYS A 793 -7.18 23.97 -3.94
CA LYS A 793 -8.57 23.87 -4.40
C LYS A 793 -8.65 22.95 -5.62
N LEU A 794 -9.45 21.90 -5.49
CA LEU A 794 -9.73 20.96 -6.58
C LEU A 794 -10.96 21.44 -7.33
N VAL A 795 -10.84 21.66 -8.64
CA VAL A 795 -11.98 21.89 -9.52
C VAL A 795 -12.68 20.55 -9.78
N THR A 796 -13.99 20.50 -9.57
CA THR A 796 -14.77 19.25 -9.56
C THR A 796 -15.66 19.09 -10.78
N SER A 797 -16.18 20.18 -11.32
CA SER A 797 -17.05 20.18 -12.49
C SER A 797 -17.10 21.56 -13.15
N LEU A 798 -17.39 21.58 -14.45
CA LEU A 798 -17.70 22.78 -15.21
C LEU A 798 -19.21 23.07 -15.18
N MET A 799 -19.56 24.34 -15.34
CA MET A 799 -20.94 24.80 -15.41
C MET A 799 -21.29 25.25 -16.82
N PHE A 800 -22.49 24.92 -17.27
CA PHE A 800 -22.96 25.21 -18.62
C PHE A 800 -24.29 25.96 -18.63
N ASP A 801 -24.44 26.83 -19.62
CA ASP A 801 -25.71 27.37 -20.10
C ASP A 801 -25.88 26.94 -21.56
N GLY A 802 -26.73 25.94 -21.81
CA GLY A 802 -26.74 25.22 -23.09
C GLY A 802 -25.38 24.58 -23.39
N LEU A 803 -24.77 24.95 -24.53
CA LEU A 803 -23.44 24.49 -24.97
C LEU A 803 -22.30 25.46 -24.60
N ARG A 804 -22.59 26.52 -23.82
CA ARG A 804 -21.59 27.50 -23.38
C ARG A 804 -21.12 27.19 -21.97
N ALA A 805 -19.82 27.02 -21.77
CA ALA A 805 -19.22 26.97 -20.45
C ALA A 805 -19.26 28.37 -19.80
N THR A 806 -19.83 28.47 -18.59
CA THR A 806 -20.05 29.74 -17.88
C THR A 806 -19.25 29.85 -16.58
N GLY A 807 -18.61 28.77 -16.15
CA GLY A 807 -17.90 28.72 -14.88
C GLY A 807 -17.56 27.32 -14.44
N LEU A 808 -17.25 27.17 -13.16
CA LEU A 808 -16.89 25.90 -12.55
C LEU A 808 -17.23 25.85 -11.06
N GLN A 809 -17.22 24.64 -10.52
CA GLN A 809 -17.26 24.37 -9.09
C GLN A 809 -15.88 23.89 -8.62
N MET A 810 -15.48 24.33 -7.44
CA MET A 810 -14.25 23.91 -6.79
C MET A 810 -14.46 23.67 -5.30
N GLN A 811 -13.64 22.83 -4.69
CA GLN A 811 -13.72 22.52 -3.27
C GLN A 811 -12.35 22.44 -2.62
N GLY A 812 -12.32 22.54 -1.28
CA GLY A 812 -11.13 22.24 -0.50
C GLY A 812 -10.67 20.80 -0.72
N ARG A 813 -9.39 20.59 -0.97
CA ARG A 813 -8.83 19.28 -1.37
C ARG A 813 -9.17 18.12 -0.41
N ARG A 814 -9.33 18.38 0.90
CA ARG A 814 -9.58 17.34 1.92
C ARG A 814 -11.06 16.96 2.08
N GLY A 815 -12.00 17.69 1.48
CA GLY A 815 -13.44 17.49 1.68
C GLY A 815 -13.89 17.88 3.09
N GLY A 816 -14.79 18.85 3.17
CA GLY A 816 -15.54 19.22 4.37
C GLY A 816 -16.90 19.73 3.89
N GLY A 817 -17.99 19.24 4.47
CA GLY A 817 -19.37 19.31 3.96
C GLY A 817 -20.02 20.71 3.85
N GLY A 818 -19.28 21.76 3.51
CA GLY A 818 -19.79 23.11 3.27
C GLY A 818 -18.91 24.03 2.42
N ASP A 819 -17.86 23.52 1.75
CA ASP A 819 -16.83 24.37 1.11
C ASP A 819 -16.81 24.32 -0.43
N SER A 820 -17.92 23.91 -1.07
CA SER A 820 -18.07 24.00 -2.53
C SER A 820 -18.27 25.46 -2.95
N GLN A 821 -17.36 25.96 -3.77
CA GLN A 821 -17.29 27.34 -4.23
C GLN A 821 -17.54 27.37 -5.74
N THR A 822 -18.48 28.20 -6.14
CA THR A 822 -18.78 28.45 -7.55
C THR A 822 -18.02 29.68 -8.04
N VAL A 823 -17.42 29.58 -9.22
CA VAL A 823 -16.75 30.68 -9.91
C VAL A 823 -17.34 30.83 -11.31
N ARG A 824 -17.63 32.07 -11.72
CA ARG A 824 -18.08 32.40 -13.08
C ARG A 824 -16.94 32.96 -13.94
N ALA A 825 -16.95 32.60 -15.22
CA ALA A 825 -16.08 33.15 -16.25
C ALA A 825 -16.91 33.93 -17.27
N ASN A 826 -16.60 35.20 -17.46
CA ASN A 826 -17.33 36.09 -18.37
C ASN A 826 -16.98 35.80 -19.84
N ARG A 827 -15.74 35.40 -20.13
CA ARG A 827 -15.29 35.08 -21.49
C ARG A 827 -15.11 33.58 -21.69
N GLU A 828 -14.13 32.98 -21.04
CA GLU A 828 -13.77 31.57 -21.26
C GLU A 828 -13.22 30.89 -19.99
N VAL A 829 -13.50 29.60 -19.85
CA VAL A 829 -12.78 28.68 -18.95
C VAL A 829 -11.68 27.99 -19.74
N ILE A 830 -10.46 27.95 -19.20
CA ILE A 830 -9.28 27.37 -19.87
C ILE A 830 -8.72 26.25 -19.00
N LEU A 831 -8.70 25.02 -19.52
CA LEU A 831 -8.16 23.86 -18.84
C LEU A 831 -6.66 23.73 -19.14
N SER A 832 -5.86 23.65 -18.08
CA SER A 832 -4.41 23.45 -18.11
C SER A 832 -3.99 22.41 -17.05
N GLY A 833 -4.85 21.40 -16.83
CA GLY A 833 -4.63 20.29 -15.91
C GLY A 833 -3.62 19.24 -16.41
N GLY A 834 -3.19 19.34 -17.67
CA GLY A 834 -2.31 18.38 -18.32
C GLY A 834 -3.06 17.19 -18.93
N ALA A 835 -2.29 16.28 -19.52
CA ALA A 835 -2.78 15.09 -20.23
C ALA A 835 -3.67 14.13 -19.43
N ILE A 836 -3.75 14.32 -18.10
CA ILE A 836 -4.54 13.47 -17.22
C ILE A 836 -5.75 14.21 -16.67
N ASN A 837 -5.54 15.35 -16.02
CA ASN A 837 -6.61 16.03 -15.29
C ASN A 837 -7.54 16.85 -16.19
N SER A 838 -7.06 17.35 -17.34
CA SER A 838 -7.92 18.06 -18.31
C SER A 838 -9.00 17.15 -18.92
N PRO A 839 -8.67 15.98 -19.53
CA PRO A 839 -9.70 15.07 -20.03
C PRO A 839 -10.58 14.51 -18.90
N GLN A 840 -10.01 14.27 -17.70
CA GLN A 840 -10.79 13.84 -16.55
C GLN A 840 -11.88 14.87 -16.19
N LEU A 841 -11.52 16.15 -16.10
CA LEU A 841 -12.47 17.21 -15.76
C LEU A 841 -13.53 17.40 -16.85
N LEU A 842 -13.16 17.28 -18.13
CA LEU A 842 -14.13 17.28 -19.24
C LEU A 842 -15.17 16.17 -19.06
N MET A 843 -14.71 14.93 -18.83
CA MET A 843 -15.61 13.79 -18.62
C MET A 843 -16.50 13.95 -17.38
N LEU A 844 -15.94 14.38 -16.25
CA LEU A 844 -16.71 14.66 -15.02
C LEU A 844 -17.75 15.76 -15.21
N SER A 845 -17.56 16.61 -16.22
CA SER A 845 -18.47 17.70 -16.58
C SER A 845 -19.44 17.32 -17.70
N GLY A 846 -19.55 16.03 -18.04
CA GLY A 846 -20.47 15.54 -19.05
C GLY A 846 -19.98 15.65 -20.50
N ILE A 847 -18.67 15.85 -20.72
CA ILE A 847 -18.06 15.96 -22.06
C ILE A 847 -17.16 14.76 -22.30
N GLY A 848 -17.58 13.84 -23.17
CA GLY A 848 -16.85 12.60 -23.42
C GLY A 848 -17.67 11.55 -24.14
N ASP A 849 -17.24 10.28 -24.04
CA ASP A 849 -18.01 9.17 -24.59
C ASP A 849 -19.37 9.00 -23.87
N ALA A 850 -20.46 8.96 -24.64
CA ALA A 850 -21.80 9.07 -24.07
C ALA A 850 -22.19 7.83 -23.26
N ASP A 851 -21.76 6.64 -23.69
CA ASP A 851 -22.07 5.38 -23.03
C ASP A 851 -21.26 5.27 -21.74
N GLN A 852 -19.97 5.62 -21.79
CA GLN A 852 -19.13 5.68 -20.60
C GLN A 852 -19.70 6.62 -19.52
N LEU A 853 -20.09 7.83 -19.90
CA LEU A 853 -20.63 8.82 -18.96
C LEU A 853 -21.96 8.35 -18.35
N ARG A 854 -22.85 7.79 -19.17
CA ARG A 854 -24.13 7.23 -18.73
C ARG A 854 -23.95 6.09 -17.74
N ASN A 855 -23.00 5.20 -17.98
CA ASN A 855 -22.69 4.07 -17.10
C ASN A 855 -22.22 4.52 -15.70
N LEU A 856 -21.67 5.73 -15.58
CA LEU A 856 -21.23 6.33 -14.32
C LEU A 856 -22.26 7.30 -13.71
N GLY A 857 -23.45 7.42 -14.33
CA GLY A 857 -24.50 8.34 -13.87
C GLY A 857 -24.16 9.83 -14.06
N ILE A 858 -23.21 10.15 -14.95
CA ILE A 858 -22.82 11.54 -15.24
C ILE A 858 -23.74 12.07 -16.35
N PRO A 859 -24.46 13.18 -16.14
CA PRO A 859 -25.30 13.78 -17.17
C PRO A 859 -24.48 14.18 -18.39
N LEU A 860 -24.92 13.75 -19.57
CA LEU A 860 -24.27 14.08 -20.83
C LEU A 860 -24.56 15.55 -21.19
N VAL A 861 -23.50 16.33 -21.39
CA VAL A 861 -23.54 17.69 -21.96
C VAL A 861 -23.22 17.64 -23.45
N HIS A 862 -22.12 16.98 -23.81
CA HIS A 862 -21.70 16.85 -25.20
C HIS A 862 -20.98 15.52 -25.45
N HIS A 863 -21.41 14.79 -26.47
CA HIS A 863 -20.74 13.56 -26.87
C HIS A 863 -19.48 13.87 -27.66
N LEU A 864 -18.32 13.58 -27.07
CA LEU A 864 -17.01 13.81 -27.66
C LEU A 864 -16.09 12.64 -27.31
N PRO A 865 -16.19 11.50 -28.01
CA PRO A 865 -15.54 10.25 -27.63
C PRO A 865 -14.01 10.28 -27.75
N GLY A 866 -13.45 11.32 -28.39
CA GLY A 866 -12.01 11.57 -28.42
C GLY A 866 -11.42 11.98 -27.06
N VAL A 867 -12.24 12.46 -26.10
CA VAL A 867 -11.73 12.88 -24.78
C VAL A 867 -11.18 11.68 -24.02
N GLY A 868 -9.90 11.75 -23.66
CA GLY A 868 -9.18 10.67 -22.99
C GLY A 868 -8.64 9.59 -23.93
N ALA A 869 -8.99 9.60 -25.23
CA ALA A 869 -8.42 8.69 -26.22
C ALA A 869 -7.02 9.16 -26.67
N ASN A 870 -6.32 8.36 -27.48
CA ASN A 870 -5.02 8.71 -28.07
C ASN A 870 -3.95 9.08 -27.03
N LEU A 871 -4.00 8.49 -25.82
CA LEU A 871 -2.97 8.70 -24.81
C LEU A 871 -1.62 8.20 -25.34
N GLN A 872 -0.64 9.09 -25.42
CA GLN A 872 0.72 8.80 -25.86
C GLN A 872 1.71 9.21 -24.77
N ASP A 873 2.74 8.41 -24.57
CA ASP A 873 3.83 8.66 -23.61
C ASP A 873 5.13 8.06 -24.16
N HIS A 874 6.26 8.57 -23.71
CA HIS A 874 7.57 7.97 -23.99
C HIS A 874 7.86 6.90 -22.93
N LEU A 875 8.17 5.69 -23.40
CA LEU A 875 8.65 4.59 -22.56
C LEU A 875 10.17 4.51 -22.70
N GLU A 876 10.89 4.47 -21.59
CA GLU A 876 12.35 4.45 -21.55
C GLU A 876 12.84 3.35 -20.58
N LEU A 877 14.11 2.96 -20.70
CA LEU A 877 14.77 2.02 -19.79
C LEU A 877 16.19 2.47 -19.48
N TYR A 878 16.81 1.84 -18.48
CA TYR A 878 18.18 2.13 -18.09
C TYR A 878 19.12 1.03 -18.58
N VAL A 879 20.14 1.41 -19.35
CA VAL A 879 21.33 0.58 -19.57
C VAL A 879 22.40 1.07 -18.60
N GLN A 880 22.81 0.19 -17.68
CA GLN A 880 23.63 0.53 -16.51
C GLN A 880 24.97 -0.18 -16.56
N GLN A 881 26.04 0.55 -16.28
CA GLN A 881 27.41 0.04 -16.24
C GLN A 881 28.02 0.33 -14.87
N ARG A 882 28.71 -0.65 -14.29
CA ARG A 882 29.56 -0.40 -13.13
C ARG A 882 30.67 0.56 -13.54
N CYS A 883 31.04 1.48 -12.65
CA CYS A 883 32.20 2.34 -12.84
C CYS A 883 33.40 1.75 -12.08
N THR A 884 34.53 1.62 -12.76
CA THR A 884 35.79 1.15 -12.16
C THR A 884 36.43 2.21 -11.27
N GLN A 885 36.09 3.49 -11.48
CA GLN A 885 36.65 4.62 -10.73
C GLN A 885 35.63 5.20 -9.73
N PRO A 886 36.08 5.69 -8.57
CA PRO A 886 35.20 6.22 -7.52
C PRO A 886 34.77 7.68 -7.77
N ILE A 887 34.33 8.00 -8.99
CA ILE A 887 34.06 9.37 -9.43
C ILE A 887 32.58 9.72 -9.52
N THR A 888 31.69 8.73 -9.40
CA THR A 888 30.24 8.91 -9.64
C THR A 888 29.49 9.53 -8.45
N LEU A 889 28.22 9.88 -8.66
CA LEU A 889 27.33 10.42 -7.62
C LEU A 889 26.98 9.42 -6.51
N TYR A 890 27.49 8.18 -6.56
CA TYR A 890 27.38 7.23 -5.44
C TYR A 890 27.89 7.82 -4.13
N SER A 891 28.93 8.66 -4.19
CA SER A 891 29.48 9.37 -3.03
C SER A 891 28.59 10.50 -2.50
N ALA A 892 27.52 10.87 -3.22
CA ALA A 892 26.52 11.89 -2.86
C ALA A 892 25.18 11.23 -2.50
N GLN A 893 25.24 10.23 -1.62
CA GLN A 893 24.07 9.51 -1.10
C GLN A 893 24.00 9.63 0.42
N TRP A 894 22.86 9.26 1.01
CA TRP A 894 22.65 9.31 2.47
C TRP A 894 23.65 8.46 3.27
N LYS A 895 24.23 7.43 2.63
CA LYS A 895 25.34 6.63 3.16
C LYS A 895 26.61 7.46 3.44
N PHE A 896 26.75 8.60 2.78
CA PHE A 896 27.86 9.55 2.93
C PHE A 896 27.32 10.91 3.42
N PRO A 897 26.80 10.99 4.65
CA PRO A 897 26.04 12.15 5.12
C PRO A 897 26.87 13.43 5.13
N TRP A 898 28.19 13.34 5.37
CA TRP A 898 29.09 14.49 5.32
C TRP A 898 29.18 15.13 3.94
N ASN A 899 29.19 14.31 2.88
CA ASN A 899 29.18 14.80 1.51
C ASN A 899 27.83 15.46 1.19
N MET A 900 26.73 14.84 1.58
CA MET A 900 25.38 15.39 1.40
C MET A 900 25.19 16.73 2.12
N VAL A 901 25.64 16.82 3.36
CA VAL A 901 25.63 18.06 4.14
C VAL A 901 26.51 19.12 3.48
N GLY A 902 27.71 18.76 3.02
CA GLY A 902 28.60 19.66 2.30
C GLY A 902 27.99 20.20 1.00
N ILE A 903 27.35 19.33 0.22
CA ILE A 903 26.62 19.69 -1.02
C ILE A 903 25.48 20.65 -0.69
N GLY A 904 24.66 20.30 0.31
CA GLY A 904 23.54 21.13 0.76
C GLY A 904 23.98 22.50 1.26
N LEU A 905 25.01 22.56 2.11
CA LEU A 905 25.57 23.82 2.62
C LEU A 905 26.15 24.68 1.50
N ARG A 906 26.89 24.09 0.55
CA ARG A 906 27.44 24.83 -0.59
C ARG A 906 26.33 25.43 -1.45
N TRP A 907 25.26 24.68 -1.71
CA TRP A 907 24.12 25.19 -2.46
C TRP A 907 23.35 26.27 -1.68
N LEU A 908 23.11 26.09 -0.39
CA LEU A 908 22.41 27.07 0.46
C LEU A 908 23.18 28.39 0.58
N THR A 909 24.50 28.35 0.57
CA THR A 909 25.35 29.54 0.76
C THR A 909 25.74 30.23 -0.55
N THR A 910 26.00 29.46 -1.61
CA THR A 910 26.54 30.00 -2.87
C THR A 910 25.73 29.64 -4.12
N GLN A 911 24.76 28.73 -4.01
CA GLN A 911 24.01 28.19 -5.15
C GLN A 911 24.92 27.58 -6.22
N THR A 912 26.05 27.00 -5.81
CA THR A 912 27.02 26.33 -6.69
C THR A 912 27.26 24.87 -6.30
N GLY A 913 28.01 24.15 -7.12
CA GLY A 913 28.43 22.77 -6.86
C GLY A 913 27.37 21.75 -7.27
N TRP A 914 27.50 20.51 -6.79
CA TRP A 914 26.65 19.40 -7.23
C TRP A 914 25.16 19.59 -6.93
N GLY A 915 24.81 20.39 -5.91
CA GLY A 915 23.42 20.71 -5.61
C GLY A 915 22.72 21.57 -6.68
N ALA A 916 23.50 22.23 -7.55
CA ALA A 916 23.04 23.25 -8.50
C ALA A 916 22.71 22.72 -9.91
N THR A 917 22.76 21.40 -10.14
CA THR A 917 22.51 20.73 -11.43
C THR A 917 21.70 19.44 -11.23
N SER A 918 20.97 18.95 -12.24
CA SER A 918 20.36 17.60 -12.21
C SER A 918 21.32 16.49 -12.62
N HIS A 919 22.51 16.83 -13.11
CA HIS A 919 23.51 15.90 -13.64
C HIS A 919 23.12 15.17 -14.95
N LEU A 920 22.04 15.59 -15.62
CA LEU A 920 21.63 15.10 -16.94
C LEU A 920 22.11 16.06 -18.05
N GLU A 921 23.41 16.29 -18.08
CA GLU A 921 24.01 17.37 -18.88
C GLU A 921 24.42 16.93 -20.30
N THR A 922 24.48 15.64 -20.57
CA THR A 922 24.78 15.10 -21.90
C THR A 922 23.79 14.00 -22.27
N GLY A 923 23.60 13.83 -23.58
CA GLY A 923 22.68 12.85 -24.12
C GLY A 923 22.88 12.71 -25.62
N GLY A 924 21.79 12.45 -26.33
CA GLY A 924 21.79 12.42 -27.77
C GLY A 924 20.46 12.01 -28.36
N PHE A 925 20.34 12.18 -29.66
CA PHE A 925 19.23 11.67 -30.45
C PHE A 925 19.78 10.95 -31.68
N ILE A 926 19.36 9.72 -31.91
CA ILE A 926 19.79 8.95 -33.09
C ILE A 926 18.60 8.25 -33.74
N ARG A 927 18.84 7.69 -34.94
CA ARG A 927 17.86 6.85 -35.66
C ARG A 927 18.00 5.39 -35.25
N THR A 928 16.92 4.63 -35.15
CA THR A 928 16.97 3.18 -34.89
C THR A 928 17.54 2.39 -36.08
N GLU A 929 17.29 2.86 -37.30
CA GLU A 929 17.72 2.22 -38.55
C GLU A 929 17.87 3.21 -39.72
N ALA A 930 18.32 2.67 -40.85
CA ALA A 930 18.36 3.36 -42.13
C ALA A 930 16.96 3.74 -42.63
N GLY A 931 16.87 4.87 -43.34
CA GLY A 931 15.62 5.33 -43.95
C GLY A 931 14.63 6.01 -43.00
N VAL A 932 14.87 6.00 -41.68
CA VAL A 932 14.10 6.82 -40.74
C VAL A 932 14.39 8.30 -41.03
N PRO A 933 13.36 9.16 -41.24
CA PRO A 933 13.57 10.55 -41.70
C PRO A 933 14.33 11.46 -40.73
N HIS A 934 14.20 11.21 -39.43
CA HIS A 934 14.82 11.99 -38.36
C HIS A 934 14.92 11.16 -37.08
N PRO A 935 15.79 11.50 -36.11
CA PRO A 935 16.04 10.69 -34.91
C PRO A 935 14.76 10.27 -34.16
N ASP A 936 14.62 8.99 -33.86
CA ASP A 936 13.52 8.35 -33.13
C ASP A 936 13.94 7.79 -31.76
N VAL A 937 15.22 7.86 -31.40
CA VAL A 937 15.73 7.45 -30.07
C VAL A 937 16.26 8.65 -29.33
N GLN A 938 15.96 8.75 -28.02
CA GLN A 938 16.58 9.73 -27.13
C GLN A 938 17.46 9.03 -26.09
N PHE A 939 18.58 9.68 -25.75
CA PHE A 939 19.45 9.30 -24.65
C PHE A 939 19.57 10.43 -23.63
N HIS A 940 19.52 10.08 -22.34
CA HIS A 940 20.02 10.93 -21.25
C HIS A 940 21.10 10.20 -20.48
N PHE A 941 22.32 10.72 -20.53
CA PHE A 941 23.44 10.14 -19.79
C PHE A 941 23.47 10.68 -18.35
N LEU A 942 23.71 9.79 -17.39
CA LEU A 942 23.78 10.13 -15.97
C LEU A 942 24.99 9.44 -15.31
N PRO A 943 25.88 10.19 -14.61
CA PRO A 943 26.99 9.63 -13.83
C PRO A 943 26.52 9.05 -12.48
N SER A 944 25.42 8.30 -12.51
CA SER A 944 24.79 7.58 -11.40
C SER A 944 23.89 6.49 -11.97
N VAL A 945 23.37 5.62 -11.11
CA VAL A 945 22.25 4.74 -11.46
C VAL A 945 20.97 5.22 -10.80
N VAL A 946 19.85 4.99 -11.47
CA VAL A 946 18.50 5.18 -10.94
C VAL A 946 17.84 3.80 -10.90
N THR A 947 17.40 3.40 -9.72
CA THR A 947 16.66 2.15 -9.52
C THR A 947 15.34 2.47 -8.85
N ASP A 948 14.25 1.93 -9.39
CA ASP A 948 12.91 2.11 -8.85
C ASP A 948 12.51 3.60 -8.69
N HIS A 949 12.74 4.41 -9.72
CA HIS A 949 12.52 5.87 -9.72
C HIS A 949 13.28 6.62 -8.61
N GLY A 950 14.45 6.12 -8.24
CA GLY A 950 15.29 6.68 -7.17
C GLY A 950 14.88 6.25 -5.76
N ARG A 951 13.87 5.37 -5.61
CA ARG A 951 13.46 4.82 -4.31
C ARG A 951 14.48 3.82 -3.77
N LYS A 952 15.28 3.18 -4.64
CA LYS A 952 16.39 2.31 -4.26
C LYS A 952 17.73 3.00 -4.56
N SER A 953 18.61 3.05 -3.56
CA SER A 953 19.97 3.57 -3.74
C SER A 953 20.85 2.50 -4.39
N GLY A 954 21.65 2.91 -5.38
CA GLY A 954 22.71 2.05 -5.91
C GLY A 954 23.72 1.68 -4.83
N ASN A 955 24.35 0.52 -4.93
CA ASN A 955 25.29 0.00 -3.92
C ASN A 955 26.77 0.17 -4.31
N CYS A 956 27.06 0.66 -5.51
CA CYS A 956 28.42 0.85 -6.03
C CYS A 956 28.51 2.09 -6.93
N HIS A 957 29.75 2.48 -7.26
CA HIS A 957 29.98 3.45 -8.33
C HIS A 957 29.53 2.87 -9.67
N ALA A 958 28.60 3.57 -10.32
CA ALA A 958 28.01 3.17 -11.58
C ALA A 958 27.48 4.40 -12.33
N PHE A 959 27.30 4.26 -13.63
CA PHE A 959 26.70 5.24 -14.53
C PHE A 959 25.70 4.55 -15.44
N GLN A 960 24.83 5.34 -16.07
CA GLN A 960 23.79 4.81 -16.94
C GLN A 960 23.50 5.74 -18.11
N VAL A 961 22.81 5.19 -19.09
CA VAL A 961 22.04 5.98 -20.04
C VAL A 961 20.56 5.57 -19.93
N HIS A 962 19.71 6.57 -19.85
CA HIS A 962 18.27 6.43 -20.02
C HIS A 962 17.96 6.48 -21.51
N VAL A 963 17.29 5.48 -22.06
CA VAL A 963 17.06 5.37 -23.50
C VAL A 963 15.67 4.83 -23.81
N GLY A 964 15.04 5.36 -24.85
CA GLY A 964 13.81 4.80 -25.42
C GLY A 964 13.40 5.47 -26.74
N PRO A 965 12.39 4.91 -27.41
CA PRO A 965 11.83 5.46 -28.63
C PRO A 965 10.93 6.66 -28.35
N MET A 966 10.98 7.62 -29.26
CA MET A 966 10.33 8.92 -29.16
C MET A 966 9.01 9.01 -29.92
N ARG A 967 8.70 8.02 -30.76
CA ARG A 967 7.47 8.01 -31.57
C ARG A 967 6.80 6.64 -31.55
N PRO A 968 6.45 6.10 -30.36
CA PRO A 968 5.81 4.79 -30.27
C PRO A 968 4.50 4.75 -31.06
N GLU A 969 4.16 3.58 -31.61
CA GLU A 969 2.91 3.34 -32.33
C GLU A 969 1.75 3.00 -31.39
N SER A 970 2.05 2.44 -30.20
CA SER A 970 1.05 2.15 -29.18
C SER A 970 0.20 3.39 -28.84
N ARG A 971 -1.11 3.18 -28.71
CA ARG A 971 -2.08 4.21 -28.31
C ARG A 971 -2.89 3.71 -27.13
N GLY A 972 -2.92 4.54 -26.09
CA GLY A 972 -3.64 4.27 -24.86
C GLY A 972 -4.95 5.03 -24.73
N THR A 973 -5.58 4.85 -23.57
CA THR A 973 -6.79 5.56 -23.15
C THR A 973 -6.73 5.99 -21.70
N LEU A 974 -7.48 7.04 -21.39
CA LEU A 974 -7.79 7.53 -20.06
C LEU A 974 -9.30 7.51 -19.90
N ARG A 975 -9.78 6.84 -18.84
CA ARG A 975 -11.21 6.69 -18.55
C ARG A 975 -11.53 7.08 -17.11
N LEU A 976 -12.75 7.52 -16.83
CA LEU A 976 -13.18 7.70 -15.45
C LEU A 976 -13.34 6.35 -14.74
N ALA A 977 -12.78 6.27 -13.53
CA ALA A 977 -13.03 5.14 -12.62
C ALA A 977 -14.37 5.30 -11.89
N SER A 978 -14.76 6.55 -11.60
CA SER A 978 -16.02 6.91 -10.97
C SER A 978 -16.38 8.37 -11.27
N ALA A 979 -17.56 8.79 -10.80
CA ALA A 979 -17.99 10.19 -10.80
C ALA A 979 -17.36 11.03 -9.67
N ASP A 980 -16.55 10.47 -8.77
CA ASP A 980 -15.87 11.27 -7.74
C ASP A 980 -14.62 11.96 -8.35
N PRO A 981 -14.58 13.31 -8.40
CA PRO A 981 -13.46 14.06 -8.98
C PRO A 981 -12.13 13.84 -8.25
N ARG A 982 -12.14 13.27 -7.04
CA ARG A 982 -10.93 12.99 -6.25
C ARG A 982 -10.32 11.64 -6.58
N GLN A 983 -11.07 10.73 -7.20
CA GLN A 983 -10.54 9.45 -7.63
C GLN A 983 -9.68 9.65 -8.87
N ALA A 984 -8.55 8.96 -8.94
CA ALA A 984 -7.71 8.97 -10.13
C ALA A 984 -8.46 8.34 -11.31
N PRO A 985 -8.26 8.82 -12.55
CA PRO A 985 -8.78 8.13 -13.72
C PRO A 985 -8.06 6.80 -13.92
N LEU A 986 -8.70 5.89 -14.65
CA LEU A 986 -8.09 4.67 -15.16
C LEU A 986 -7.15 5.06 -16.30
N LEU A 987 -5.86 4.74 -16.15
CA LEU A 987 -4.80 5.10 -17.08
C LEU A 987 -4.27 3.85 -17.77
N ASP A 988 -4.52 3.70 -19.06
CA ASP A 988 -4.01 2.58 -19.84
C ASP A 988 -3.23 3.08 -21.06
N PRO A 989 -1.92 3.33 -20.93
CA PRO A 989 -1.08 3.73 -22.06
C PRO A 989 -0.90 2.64 -23.11
N ASN A 990 -1.27 1.38 -22.79
CA ASN A 990 -1.16 0.24 -23.69
C ASN A 990 0.27 0.04 -24.23
N TYR A 991 1.27 0.15 -23.34
CA TYR A 991 2.67 0.07 -23.71
C TYR A 991 3.02 -1.24 -24.42
N MET A 992 3.92 -1.17 -25.41
CA MET A 992 4.47 -2.33 -26.13
C MET A 992 3.43 -3.18 -26.86
N ALA A 993 2.28 -2.61 -27.23
CA ALA A 993 1.22 -3.33 -27.92
C ALA A 993 1.65 -3.76 -29.34
N THR A 994 2.45 -2.94 -30.02
CA THR A 994 2.89 -3.20 -31.41
C THR A 994 4.24 -3.92 -31.47
N GLU A 995 4.49 -4.63 -32.57
CA GLU A 995 5.82 -5.22 -32.80
C GLU A 995 6.88 -4.16 -33.07
N ARG A 996 6.47 -3.03 -33.67
CA ARG A 996 7.38 -1.91 -33.92
C ARG A 996 7.98 -1.38 -32.61
N ASP A 997 7.14 -1.14 -31.61
CA ASP A 997 7.59 -0.64 -30.31
C ASP A 997 8.57 -1.63 -29.63
N ARG A 998 8.30 -2.94 -29.73
CA ARG A 998 9.19 -4.01 -29.21
C ARG A 998 10.53 -4.01 -29.91
N TRP A 999 10.51 -3.95 -31.24
CA TRP A 999 11.73 -3.92 -32.03
C TRP A 999 12.58 -2.66 -31.74
N GLU A 1000 11.97 -1.48 -31.68
CA GLU A 1000 12.69 -0.22 -31.41
C GLU A 1000 13.33 -0.23 -30.01
N MET A 1001 12.65 -0.77 -29.00
CA MET A 1001 13.22 -0.95 -27.67
C MET A 1001 14.43 -1.88 -27.66
N ARG A 1002 14.42 -2.96 -28.47
CA ARG A 1002 15.60 -3.82 -28.64
C ARG A 1002 16.76 -3.04 -29.27
N GLN A 1003 16.49 -2.21 -30.27
CA GLN A 1003 17.53 -1.36 -30.89
C GLN A 1003 18.10 -0.34 -29.89
N CYS A 1004 17.25 0.28 -29.07
CA CYS A 1004 17.69 1.19 -28.00
C CYS A 1004 18.76 0.54 -27.10
N ILE A 1005 18.54 -0.70 -26.66
CA ILE A 1005 19.51 -1.44 -25.82
C ILE A 1005 20.81 -1.72 -26.59
N ARG A 1006 20.70 -2.18 -27.85
CA ARG A 1006 21.88 -2.52 -28.69
C ARG A 1006 22.75 -1.30 -28.96
N LEU A 1007 22.14 -0.19 -29.36
CA LEU A 1007 22.85 1.04 -29.68
C LEU A 1007 23.48 1.66 -28.42
N ALA A 1008 22.78 1.62 -27.27
CA ALA A 1008 23.36 2.04 -25.99
C ALA A 1008 24.59 1.19 -25.60
N ARG A 1009 24.52 -0.14 -25.77
CA ARG A 1009 25.65 -1.05 -25.53
C ARG A 1009 26.84 -0.76 -26.44
N GLU A 1010 26.57 -0.50 -27.73
CA GLU A 1010 27.61 -0.15 -28.70
C GLU A 1010 28.34 1.13 -28.30
N ILE A 1011 27.62 2.17 -27.87
CA ILE A 1011 28.22 3.43 -27.42
C ILE A 1011 29.06 3.17 -26.17
N PHE A 1012 28.55 2.45 -25.17
CA PHE A 1012 29.33 2.15 -23.97
C PHE A 1012 30.56 1.29 -24.24
N ALA A 1013 30.55 0.47 -25.29
CA ALA A 1013 31.67 -0.38 -25.65
C ALA A 1013 32.82 0.37 -26.33
N GLN A 1014 32.66 1.63 -26.73
CA GLN A 1014 33.70 2.38 -27.42
C GLN A 1014 34.93 2.68 -26.52
N PRO A 1015 36.13 2.88 -27.12
CA PRO A 1015 37.39 3.10 -26.40
C PRO A 1015 37.35 4.20 -25.32
N ALA A 1016 36.62 5.29 -25.53
CA ALA A 1016 36.50 6.40 -24.58
C ALA A 1016 36.02 5.97 -23.18
N PHE A 1017 35.28 4.86 -23.10
CA PHE A 1017 34.79 4.31 -21.83
C PHE A 1017 35.71 3.27 -21.19
N ASP A 1018 36.78 2.79 -21.84
CA ASP A 1018 37.58 1.66 -21.33
C ASP A 1018 38.19 1.88 -19.94
N GLN A 1019 38.57 3.12 -19.64
CA GLN A 1019 39.11 3.46 -18.33
C GLN A 1019 38.06 3.57 -17.21
N TYR A 1020 36.76 3.61 -17.57
CA TYR A 1020 35.64 3.84 -16.65
C TYR A 1020 34.67 2.66 -16.56
N ARG A 1021 34.43 1.94 -17.66
CA ARG A 1021 33.43 0.87 -17.78
C ARG A 1021 33.90 -0.41 -17.09
N GLY A 1022 33.12 -0.85 -16.12
CA GLY A 1022 33.20 -2.18 -15.51
C GLY A 1022 32.20 -3.15 -16.15
N SER A 1023 31.68 -4.09 -15.37
CA SER A 1023 30.63 -5.01 -15.80
C SER A 1023 29.30 -4.30 -16.03
N GLU A 1024 28.53 -4.76 -17.03
CA GLU A 1024 27.14 -4.34 -17.22
C GLU A 1024 26.29 -4.80 -16.03
N LEU A 1025 25.46 -3.88 -15.51
CA LEU A 1025 24.57 -4.13 -14.39
C LEU A 1025 23.13 -4.41 -14.85
N GLN A 1026 22.65 -3.64 -15.84
CA GLN A 1026 21.35 -3.82 -16.46
C GLN A 1026 21.47 -3.51 -17.96
N PRO A 1027 20.87 -4.31 -18.85
CA PRO A 1027 20.09 -5.52 -18.59
C PRO A 1027 20.91 -6.73 -18.09
N GLY A 1028 22.24 -6.67 -18.15
CA GLY A 1028 23.13 -7.78 -17.82
C GLY A 1028 23.65 -8.47 -19.07
N SER A 1029 24.91 -8.92 -19.00
CA SER A 1029 25.66 -9.48 -20.15
C SER A 1029 25.06 -10.77 -20.73
N GLU A 1030 24.17 -11.42 -19.96
CA GLU A 1030 23.43 -12.62 -20.29
C GLU A 1030 22.21 -12.36 -21.17
N ALA A 1031 21.66 -11.14 -21.16
CA ALA A 1031 20.52 -10.76 -22.00
C ALA A 1031 21.00 -10.43 -23.42
N ARG A 1032 21.03 -11.43 -24.31
CA ARG A 1032 21.58 -11.32 -25.67
C ARG A 1032 20.56 -11.54 -26.78
N THR A 1033 19.61 -12.45 -26.58
CA THR A 1033 18.59 -12.77 -27.58
C THR A 1033 17.44 -11.79 -27.52
N ASP A 1034 16.70 -11.64 -28.63
CA ASP A 1034 15.50 -10.79 -28.68
C ASP A 1034 14.51 -11.12 -27.55
N ALA A 1035 14.28 -12.40 -27.29
CA ALA A 1035 13.39 -12.84 -26.22
C ALA A 1035 13.87 -12.42 -24.81
N GLN A 1036 15.18 -12.44 -24.56
CA GLN A 1036 15.76 -11.99 -23.30
C GLN A 1036 15.69 -10.47 -23.16
N LEU A 1037 15.96 -9.75 -24.25
CA LEU A 1037 15.82 -8.29 -24.29
C LEU A 1037 14.36 -7.87 -24.07
N ASP A 1038 13.41 -8.53 -24.72
CA ASP A 1038 11.99 -8.26 -24.54
C ASP A 1038 11.53 -8.57 -23.10
N ALA A 1039 12.04 -9.64 -22.49
CA ALA A 1039 11.78 -9.95 -21.08
C ALA A 1039 12.32 -8.85 -20.14
N PHE A 1040 13.53 -8.36 -20.40
CA PHE A 1040 14.07 -7.22 -19.65
C PHE A 1040 13.24 -5.95 -19.87
N VAL A 1041 12.89 -5.62 -21.12
CA VAL A 1041 12.05 -4.46 -21.46
C VAL A 1041 10.75 -4.52 -20.67
N ARG A 1042 10.05 -5.66 -20.68
CA ARG A 1042 8.82 -5.85 -19.90
C ARG A 1042 9.04 -5.71 -18.41
N ALA A 1043 10.16 -6.18 -17.86
CA ALA A 1043 10.45 -6.12 -16.43
C ALA A 1043 10.90 -4.73 -15.94
N ALA A 1044 11.63 -3.97 -16.76
CA ALA A 1044 12.42 -2.83 -16.30
C ALA A 1044 12.07 -1.48 -16.93
N SER A 1045 11.43 -1.44 -18.10
CA SER A 1045 11.10 -0.16 -18.74
C SER A 1045 10.07 0.61 -17.92
N ASP A 1046 10.16 1.93 -17.91
CA ASP A 1046 9.21 2.80 -17.26
C ASP A 1046 8.89 4.06 -18.06
N SER A 1047 7.83 4.77 -17.67
CA SER A 1047 7.46 6.03 -18.29
C SER A 1047 8.57 7.07 -18.09
N ALA A 1048 8.90 7.80 -19.15
CA ALA A 1048 9.70 9.03 -19.10
C ALA A 1048 8.89 10.23 -18.55
N TYR A 1049 7.64 9.99 -18.21
CA TYR A 1049 6.67 10.92 -17.67
C TYR A 1049 6.28 12.04 -18.64
N HIS A 1050 6.02 11.66 -19.88
CA HIS A 1050 5.60 12.49 -21.00
C HIS A 1050 4.18 12.16 -21.54
N PRO A 1051 3.16 11.89 -20.68
CA PRO A 1051 1.82 11.65 -21.18
C PRO A 1051 1.27 12.89 -21.89
N SER A 1052 0.59 12.66 -23.02
CA SER A 1052 0.11 13.69 -23.94
C SER A 1052 -1.09 13.20 -24.78
N CYS A 1053 -1.61 14.11 -25.61
CA CYS A 1053 -2.53 13.84 -26.73
C CYS A 1053 -3.96 13.38 -26.40
N THR A 1054 -4.36 13.41 -25.13
CA THR A 1054 -5.69 12.97 -24.64
C THR A 1054 -6.86 13.91 -24.93
N CYS A 1055 -6.58 15.11 -25.42
CA CYS A 1055 -7.55 16.09 -25.90
C CYS A 1055 -7.05 16.66 -27.23
N ARG A 1056 -6.64 15.79 -28.17
CA ARG A 1056 -5.90 16.23 -29.34
C ARG A 1056 -6.65 17.24 -30.23
N MET A 1057 -5.88 18.16 -30.81
CA MET A 1057 -6.28 18.89 -32.02
C MET A 1057 -6.38 17.93 -33.21
N GLY A 1058 -7.21 18.29 -34.17
CA GLY A 1058 -7.36 17.55 -35.43
C GLY A 1058 -8.43 18.17 -36.33
N PRO A 1059 -8.67 17.62 -37.53
CA PRO A 1059 -9.58 18.20 -38.50
C PRO A 1059 -11.05 18.05 -38.05
N ALA A 1060 -11.91 18.97 -38.48
CA ALA A 1060 -13.33 18.98 -38.10
C ALA A 1060 -14.11 17.74 -38.55
N ALA A 1061 -13.66 17.09 -39.63
CA ALA A 1061 -14.29 15.86 -40.15
C ALA A 1061 -13.96 14.61 -39.32
N ASP A 1062 -12.97 14.69 -38.43
CA ASP A 1062 -12.56 13.57 -37.59
C ASP A 1062 -13.31 13.63 -36.25
N PRO A 1063 -14.22 12.66 -35.98
CA PRO A 1063 -15.07 12.66 -34.78
C PRO A 1063 -14.29 12.40 -33.48
N THR A 1064 -13.02 12.02 -33.58
CA THR A 1064 -12.14 11.80 -32.42
C THR A 1064 -11.23 13.00 -32.13
N SER A 1065 -11.31 14.08 -32.93
CA SER A 1065 -10.69 15.36 -32.62
C SER A 1065 -11.44 16.04 -31.47
N VAL A 1066 -10.73 16.40 -30.41
CA VAL A 1066 -11.34 17.08 -29.24
C VAL A 1066 -11.29 18.59 -29.40
N LEU A 1067 -10.21 19.09 -30.01
CA LEU A 1067 -9.97 20.51 -30.17
C LEU A 1067 -9.92 20.93 -31.65
N ASP A 1068 -10.25 22.19 -31.91
CA ASP A 1068 -9.89 22.87 -33.16
C ASP A 1068 -8.44 23.38 -33.13
N GLU A 1069 -7.96 23.91 -34.25
CA GLU A 1069 -6.61 24.48 -34.39
C GLU A 1069 -6.37 25.71 -33.48
N ASN A 1070 -7.44 26.29 -32.92
CA ASN A 1070 -7.40 27.38 -31.96
C ASN A 1070 -7.52 26.88 -30.51
N LEU A 1071 -7.43 25.57 -30.26
CA LEU A 1071 -7.50 24.94 -28.94
C LEU A 1071 -8.89 25.06 -28.26
N ARG A 1072 -9.94 25.35 -29.03
CA ARG A 1072 -11.33 25.35 -28.54
C ARG A 1072 -11.87 23.94 -28.50
N VAL A 1073 -12.64 23.61 -27.46
CA VAL A 1073 -13.33 22.32 -27.38
C VAL A 1073 -14.42 22.29 -28.44
N ARG A 1074 -14.38 21.28 -29.32
CA ARG A 1074 -15.32 21.17 -30.43
C ARG A 1074 -16.75 21.01 -29.91
N GLY A 1075 -17.68 21.73 -30.55
CA GLY A 1075 -19.11 21.70 -30.22
C GLY A 1075 -19.51 22.49 -28.97
N LEU A 1076 -18.57 23.19 -28.32
CA LEU A 1076 -18.82 23.96 -27.10
C LEU A 1076 -18.23 25.38 -27.19
N ASP A 1077 -18.93 26.32 -26.57
CA ASP A 1077 -18.50 27.71 -26.50
C ASP A 1077 -17.88 28.04 -25.15
N GLY A 1078 -16.93 28.98 -25.13
CA GLY A 1078 -16.34 29.48 -23.88
C GLY A 1078 -15.45 28.49 -23.14
N LEU A 1079 -14.97 27.43 -23.81
CA LEU A 1079 -14.11 26.40 -23.22
C LEU A 1079 -12.91 26.07 -24.11
N ARG A 1080 -11.71 26.06 -23.52
CA ARG A 1080 -10.46 25.65 -24.18
C ARG A 1080 -9.66 24.67 -23.35
N VAL A 1081 -8.80 23.90 -24.01
CA VAL A 1081 -7.77 23.09 -23.36
C VAL A 1081 -6.40 23.50 -23.89
N VAL A 1082 -5.53 23.93 -23.00
CA VAL A 1082 -4.20 24.44 -23.31
C VAL A 1082 -3.20 23.76 -22.37
N ASP A 1083 -2.73 22.58 -22.77
CA ASP A 1083 -1.67 21.81 -22.14
C ASP A 1083 -1.23 20.66 -23.06
N ALA A 1084 -0.41 19.72 -22.56
CA ALA A 1084 0.10 18.59 -23.34
C ALA A 1084 -0.98 17.62 -23.88
N SER A 1085 -2.21 17.63 -23.34
CA SER A 1085 -3.34 16.88 -23.91
C SER A 1085 -3.72 17.35 -25.32
N ALA A 1086 -3.46 18.62 -25.66
CA ALA A 1086 -3.87 19.23 -26.92
C ALA A 1086 -3.04 18.79 -28.12
N MET A 1087 -1.86 18.21 -27.88
CA MET A 1087 -0.95 17.75 -28.95
C MET A 1087 -1.65 16.70 -29.83
N PRO A 1088 -1.60 16.81 -31.18
CA PRO A 1088 -2.08 15.75 -32.07
C PRO A 1088 -1.37 14.41 -31.86
N SER A 1089 -0.04 14.48 -31.80
CA SER A 1089 0.89 13.36 -31.63
C SER A 1089 2.07 13.79 -30.76
N ILE A 1090 2.69 12.85 -30.04
CA ILE A 1090 3.84 13.18 -29.18
C ILE A 1090 5.05 13.61 -30.02
N VAL A 1091 5.82 14.59 -29.54
CA VAL A 1091 7.03 15.12 -30.23
C VAL A 1091 8.29 14.43 -29.71
N SER A 1092 9.37 14.48 -30.49
CA SER A 1092 10.61 13.73 -30.23
C SER A 1092 11.51 14.37 -29.18
N GLY A 1093 11.06 14.31 -27.92
CA GLY A 1093 11.78 14.77 -26.74
C GLY A 1093 10.87 15.11 -25.56
N ASN A 1094 11.44 15.61 -24.48
CA ASN A 1094 10.72 16.01 -23.26
C ASN A 1094 9.68 17.12 -23.54
N LEU A 1095 8.49 16.99 -22.94
CA LEU A 1095 7.32 17.80 -23.32
C LEU A 1095 7.16 19.15 -22.61
N ASN A 1096 8.05 19.53 -21.69
CA ASN A 1096 7.90 20.79 -20.96
C ASN A 1096 8.08 22.01 -21.89
N GLY A 1097 9.14 22.02 -22.71
CA GLY A 1097 9.37 23.06 -23.71
C GLY A 1097 8.19 23.20 -24.70
N PRO A 1098 7.77 22.11 -25.38
CA PRO A 1098 6.62 22.11 -26.27
C PRO A 1098 5.33 22.63 -25.62
N THR A 1099 5.06 22.26 -24.37
CA THR A 1099 3.88 22.72 -23.63
C THR A 1099 3.92 24.23 -23.33
N ILE A 1100 5.10 24.76 -22.99
CA ILE A 1100 5.28 26.21 -22.76
C ILE A 1100 5.10 26.99 -24.07
N MET A 1101 5.68 26.50 -25.17
CA MET A 1101 5.49 27.09 -26.51
C MET A 1101 4.01 27.11 -26.91
N LEU A 1102 3.31 26.00 -26.71
CA LEU A 1102 1.88 25.89 -27.00
C LEU A 1102 1.08 26.94 -26.23
N ALA A 1103 1.38 27.14 -24.94
CA ALA A 1103 0.73 28.14 -24.11
C ALA A 1103 1.06 29.59 -24.49
N GLU A 1104 2.31 29.88 -24.89
CA GLU A 1104 2.71 31.21 -25.36
C GLU A 1104 1.95 31.62 -26.63
N LYS A 1105 1.78 30.68 -27.56
CA LYS A 1105 1.01 30.89 -28.78
C LYS A 1105 -0.49 30.97 -28.52
N ALA A 1106 -1.02 30.06 -27.70
CA ALA A 1106 -2.41 30.07 -27.29
C ALA A 1106 -2.81 31.40 -26.64
N ALA A 1107 -1.91 32.01 -25.86
CA ALA A 1107 -2.17 33.31 -25.25
C ALA A 1107 -2.41 34.43 -26.28
N ASP A 1108 -1.68 34.45 -27.40
CA ASP A 1108 -1.91 35.43 -28.47
C ASP A 1108 -3.25 35.15 -29.17
N ILE A 1109 -3.57 33.88 -29.44
CA ILE A 1109 -4.87 33.45 -30.02
C ILE A 1109 -6.04 33.88 -29.12
N ILE A 1110 -5.97 33.63 -27.81
CA ILE A 1110 -7.03 33.96 -26.84
C ILE A 1110 -7.23 35.48 -26.72
N ARG A 1111 -6.16 36.27 -26.89
CA ARG A 1111 -6.20 37.73 -26.85
C ARG A 1111 -6.65 38.35 -28.18
N GLY A 1112 -6.91 37.54 -29.21
CA GLY A 1112 -7.22 38.02 -30.55
C GLY A 1112 -6.05 38.78 -31.21
N ARG A 1113 -4.81 38.48 -30.79
CA ARG A 1113 -3.61 39.01 -31.43
C ARG A 1113 -3.29 38.19 -32.66
N GLN A 1114 -2.73 38.84 -33.67
CA GLN A 1114 -2.13 38.11 -34.79
C GLN A 1114 -0.99 37.22 -34.25
N PRO A 1115 -0.96 35.92 -34.60
CA PRO A 1115 0.18 35.07 -34.27
C PRO A 1115 1.48 35.68 -34.78
N LEU A 1116 2.59 35.38 -34.10
CA LEU A 1116 3.90 35.81 -34.57
C LEU A 1116 4.13 35.30 -36.00
N PRO A 1117 4.80 36.09 -36.87
CA PRO A 1117 5.10 35.67 -38.23
C PRO A 1117 5.86 34.33 -38.22
N PRO A 1118 5.49 33.37 -39.10
CA PRO A 1118 6.21 32.12 -39.22
C PRO A 1118 7.69 32.36 -39.55
N ALA A 1119 8.57 31.54 -39.00
CA ALA A 1119 9.98 31.59 -39.32
C ALA A 1119 10.18 31.25 -40.81
N THR A 1120 11.00 32.05 -41.51
CA THR A 1120 11.32 31.85 -42.93
C THR A 1120 12.73 31.32 -43.05
N GLU A 1121 12.95 30.37 -43.97
CA GLU A 1121 14.28 29.85 -44.32
C GLU A 1121 15.12 29.27 -43.17
N VAL A 1122 14.48 28.73 -42.12
CA VAL A 1122 15.23 28.08 -41.03
C VAL A 1122 15.60 26.65 -41.44
N PRO A 1123 16.89 26.35 -41.67
CA PRO A 1123 17.28 25.05 -42.16
C PRO A 1123 17.08 23.98 -41.07
N VAL A 1124 16.85 22.73 -41.50
CA VAL A 1124 16.81 21.57 -40.60
C VAL A 1124 17.82 20.59 -41.15
N TRP A 1125 18.77 20.18 -40.32
CA TRP A 1125 19.83 19.26 -40.74
C TRP A 1125 19.23 17.94 -41.21
N GLN A 1126 19.86 17.34 -42.21
CA GLN A 1126 19.55 16.01 -42.71
C GLN A 1126 20.85 15.19 -42.81
N PRO A 1127 20.78 13.87 -42.58
CA PRO A 1127 21.94 13.00 -42.72
C PRO A 1127 22.46 13.02 -44.15
N ALA A 1128 23.78 12.95 -44.30
CA ALA A 1128 24.39 12.89 -45.62
C ALA A 1128 24.08 11.56 -46.33
N GLN A 1129 23.89 10.49 -45.55
CA GLN A 1129 23.59 9.14 -46.04
C GLN A 1129 22.30 8.62 -45.37
N PRO A 1130 21.11 9.08 -45.79
CA PRO A 1130 19.83 8.68 -45.19
C PRO A 1130 19.55 7.17 -45.31
N GLU A 1131 20.12 6.52 -46.32
CA GLU A 1131 20.08 5.06 -46.53
C GLU A 1131 20.93 4.26 -45.52
N ARG A 1132 21.65 4.94 -44.63
CA ARG A 1132 22.35 4.36 -43.48
C ARG A 1132 21.72 4.81 -42.17
N GLN A 1133 21.97 4.04 -41.11
CA GLN A 1133 21.53 4.37 -39.75
C GLN A 1133 22.33 5.55 -39.17
N ARG A 1134 23.58 5.74 -39.59
CA ARG A 1134 24.48 6.83 -39.18
C ARG A 1134 25.48 7.13 -40.30
N ASP A 1135 26.03 8.34 -40.34
CA ASP A 1135 26.96 8.77 -41.40
C ASP A 1135 28.40 8.25 -41.18
N GLY A 1136 28.84 8.04 -39.94
CA GLY A 1136 30.19 7.57 -39.59
C GLY A 1136 30.28 6.06 -39.37
N GLU A 1137 31.50 5.51 -39.41
CA GLU A 1137 31.76 4.10 -39.06
C GLU A 1137 32.20 3.99 -37.59
N PRO A 1138 31.66 3.02 -36.82
CA PRO A 1138 32.07 2.83 -35.43
C PRO A 1138 33.48 2.24 -35.35
N VAL A 1139 34.28 2.71 -34.39
CA VAL A 1139 35.63 2.21 -34.10
C VAL A 1139 35.58 0.75 -33.62
N ARG A 1140 34.62 0.42 -32.75
CA ARG A 1140 34.26 -0.96 -32.40
C ARG A 1140 32.85 -1.25 -32.89
N ARG A 1141 32.72 -2.26 -33.75
CA ARG A 1141 31.42 -2.72 -34.25
C ARG A 1141 30.73 -3.58 -33.20
N LEU A 1142 29.40 -3.52 -33.15
CA LEU A 1142 28.54 -4.39 -32.32
C LEU A 1142 28.88 -5.88 -32.40
N GLU A 1143 29.31 -6.38 -33.56
CA GLU A 1143 29.68 -7.80 -33.76
C GLU A 1143 30.99 -8.19 -33.03
N GLN A 1144 31.81 -7.21 -32.68
CA GLN A 1144 33.09 -7.37 -31.99
C GLN A 1144 32.96 -7.17 -30.47
N VAL A 1145 31.77 -6.77 -30.00
CA VAL A 1145 31.41 -6.44 -28.61
C VAL A 1145 30.52 -7.56 -28.07
#